data_AF-A0A917H3X7-F1
#
_entry.id   AF-A0A917H3X7-F1
#
_cell.length_a   1.000
_cell.length_b   1.000
_cell.length_c   1.000
_cell.angle_alpha   90.00
_cell.angle_beta   90.00
_cell.angle_gamma   90.00
#
_symmetry.space_group_name_H-M   'P 1'
#
loop_
_entity.id
_entity.type
_entity.pdbx_description
1 polymer ?
#
loop_
_entity_poly.entity_id
_entity_poly.type
_entity_poly.pdbx_seq_one_letter_code
_entity_poly.pdbx_strand_id
1 'polypeptide(L)'
;MKLMRIPVFLVLFMLLWTSTIFAAELPKNLGHVQDRASYFQEKDKKALRAEAVSGSLHYYILTIPTLNGTDSAKYATSIYKSWELTKNDVLIVIADKERRIEVNFNNSELQKKLDKLPADYDGDGDKTEKKLVEFVDKHFIPSAKEGDFLGAVRNLMTSMNKLMPAPAAKPTEKPAAAGAQNPVKTDATKKPEKTEKTEKTEPAGEPINFGAFFMGLLIFVLFVVFVIAAIIVLKRLFSGLKLKKKLAEVREQIAMQSVELAQALDALTPLSEMSQGRTGAVVKDQEKQLTALLLETEQLGKEMDADAVMVLKTKTLYYYLLLYTEHMVENEKKIAVVTRKANELADAEKKLGPFASRIAGNLNRIEIGINDMAQKLGSQLMPLRQSLEEAKTVLAKATEQSAFDVLSGTEWALKAERTCNALQSEYDELVELHGLLLGFPEQERNCRESVKEIIQIHNLHAFEADTLSLVDRSKTLSEQMLDELKQGQVSSARSLWEQCHKLLREAVSSITKLGELRRSNMDKADALDHKLKQLIVTRDKLSDELLQLSHRYVKSLWTDMQEEYDNWLRDLTAASKDLDIAKTQTGDREQNFESAKSIFDDLAEDFETFEAAAATMLATIEQWDATNYGLRNQFDTDLSLYHQAIEHCKTNRIYLTPEFMHDAESAIDSQSETFQNAATSSLCNLLLLEQYGDSFHETVASICTMIQRIEQNKYTAVQKLNMLDTSFKQQLVLAKGMLYKRKIKQSYNELKNSAERCIQTGMYEEALGWLKQLEEFVLSLGSANRIQSQLQANALMQQQQRIQATRTVVYHQTTNEEREERPRPKPPKPKSSSSWFSSNSSSSNSSKSSSNSSSNSSGGSNWSSSSSSKNSSGGSSFGGSSNKSSSGGSSFSSNNNKNNGGGNSSGGSNW
;
A
#
# COMPACT_ATOMS: atom_id res chain seq x y z
N MET A 1 46.05 -3.94 -54.10
CA MET A 1 44.86 -3.20 -53.65
C MET A 1 44.53 -3.57 -52.21
N LYS A 2 44.82 -2.70 -51.24
CA LYS A 2 44.43 -2.85 -49.82
C LYS A 2 43.81 -1.53 -49.36
N LEU A 3 42.48 -1.47 -49.17
CA LEU A 3 41.76 -0.40 -48.43
C LEU A 3 40.24 -0.65 -48.30
N MET A 4 39.58 -1.24 -49.30
CA MET A 4 38.10 -1.40 -49.32
C MET A 4 37.51 -2.44 -48.35
N ARG A 5 38.30 -3.17 -47.55
CA ARG A 5 37.76 -4.19 -46.61
C ARG A 5 37.41 -3.66 -45.21
N ILE A 6 37.86 -2.46 -44.86
CA ILE A 6 37.63 -1.85 -43.53
C ILE A 6 36.16 -1.44 -43.30
N PRO A 7 35.47 -0.72 -44.22
CA PRO A 7 34.11 -0.24 -43.93
C PRO A 7 33.08 -1.38 -43.82
N VAL A 8 33.25 -2.47 -44.58
CA VAL A 8 32.37 -3.64 -44.50
C VAL A 8 32.47 -4.31 -43.12
N PHE A 9 33.68 -4.46 -42.58
CA PHE A 9 33.89 -5.04 -41.25
C PHE A 9 33.35 -4.12 -40.14
N LEU A 10 33.49 -2.80 -40.27
CA LEU A 10 33.01 -1.85 -39.27
C LEU A 10 31.47 -1.76 -39.24
N VAL A 11 30.81 -1.81 -40.40
CA VAL A 11 29.34 -1.91 -40.48
C VAL A 11 28.83 -3.23 -39.91
N LEU A 12 29.50 -4.35 -40.20
CA LEU A 12 29.15 -5.66 -39.64
C LEU A 12 29.31 -5.69 -38.11
N PHE A 13 30.38 -5.08 -37.58
CA PHE A 13 30.64 -5.03 -36.14
C PHE A 13 29.63 -4.13 -35.39
N MET A 14 29.19 -3.02 -35.99
CA MET A 14 28.12 -2.20 -35.41
C MET A 14 26.75 -2.89 -35.46
N LEU A 15 26.44 -3.66 -36.50
CA LEU A 15 25.20 -4.45 -36.56
C LEU A 15 25.19 -5.63 -35.55
N LEU A 16 26.35 -6.10 -35.10
CA LEU A 16 26.47 -7.13 -34.07
C LEU A 16 26.38 -6.60 -32.63
N TRP A 17 26.30 -5.27 -32.45
CA TRP A 17 26.24 -4.62 -31.12
C TRP A 17 24.87 -4.02 -30.76
N THR A 18 23.84 -4.21 -31.59
CA THR A 18 22.45 -3.94 -31.20
C THR A 18 21.88 -5.09 -30.38
N SER A 19 22.39 -5.29 -29.17
CA SER A 19 21.71 -6.10 -28.16
C SER A 19 20.36 -5.43 -27.84
N THR A 20 19.27 -5.98 -28.38
CA THR A 20 17.92 -5.52 -28.07
C THR A 20 17.62 -5.87 -26.61
N ILE A 21 17.89 -4.92 -25.71
CA ILE A 21 17.44 -4.99 -24.32
C ILE A 21 15.92 -4.97 -24.36
N PHE A 22 15.31 -6.15 -24.24
CA PHE A 22 13.88 -6.29 -24.06
C PHE A 22 13.53 -5.66 -22.71
N ALA A 23 13.04 -4.41 -22.75
CA ALA A 23 12.40 -3.81 -21.59
C ALA A 23 11.23 -4.72 -21.17
N ALA A 24 11.30 -5.30 -19.98
CA ALA A 24 10.28 -6.20 -19.48
C ALA A 24 8.92 -5.47 -19.49
N GLU A 25 7.94 -6.00 -20.24
CA GLU A 25 6.64 -5.35 -20.41
C GLU A 25 5.97 -5.20 -19.05
N LEU A 26 5.80 -3.95 -18.60
CA LEU A 26 5.22 -3.68 -17.29
C LEU A 26 3.77 -4.23 -17.25
N PRO A 27 3.42 -5.04 -16.23
CA PRO A 27 2.07 -5.57 -16.09
C PRO A 27 1.04 -4.43 -16.05
N LYS A 28 -0.05 -4.58 -16.79
CA LYS A 28 -1.23 -3.68 -16.67
C LYS A 28 -1.88 -3.89 -15.31
N ASN A 29 -2.44 -2.83 -14.71
CA ASN A 29 -3.15 -2.96 -13.44
C ASN A 29 -4.44 -3.80 -13.62
N LEU A 30 -4.52 -4.93 -12.92
CA LEU A 30 -5.67 -5.84 -12.88
C LEU A 30 -6.28 -5.93 -11.46
N GLY A 31 -5.98 -4.95 -10.60
CA GLY A 31 -6.45 -4.86 -9.22
C GLY A 31 -5.43 -5.31 -8.16
N HIS A 32 -5.89 -5.33 -6.91
CA HIS A 32 -5.07 -5.43 -5.69
C HIS A 32 -4.21 -6.69 -5.52
N VAL A 33 -4.50 -7.79 -6.23
CA VAL A 33 -3.68 -9.02 -6.17
C VAL A 33 -3.51 -9.60 -7.57
N GLN A 34 -2.27 -9.53 -8.06
CA GLN A 34 -1.81 -10.05 -9.34
C GLN A 34 -0.70 -11.06 -9.11
N ASP A 35 -1.07 -12.33 -9.17
CA ASP A 35 -0.16 -13.44 -8.97
C ASP A 35 0.31 -14.00 -10.32
N ARG A 36 1.57 -13.71 -10.70
CA ARG A 36 2.22 -14.25 -11.92
C ARG A 36 3.32 -15.27 -11.63
N ALA A 37 3.72 -15.44 -10.37
CA ALA A 37 4.60 -16.51 -9.89
C ALA A 37 3.83 -17.78 -9.47
N SER A 38 2.50 -17.69 -9.31
CA SER A 38 1.62 -18.78 -8.81
C SER A 38 1.83 -19.13 -7.33
N TYR A 39 2.12 -18.13 -6.48
CA TYR A 39 2.25 -18.33 -5.03
C TYR A 39 0.91 -18.54 -4.30
N PHE A 40 -0.23 -18.15 -4.88
CA PHE A 40 -1.51 -18.13 -4.18
C PHE A 40 -2.57 -18.98 -4.91
N GLN A 41 -3.43 -19.69 -4.17
CA GLN A 41 -4.61 -20.33 -4.78
C GLN A 41 -5.71 -19.29 -4.99
N GLU A 42 -6.70 -19.54 -5.87
CA GLU A 42 -7.77 -18.55 -6.12
C GLU A 42 -8.63 -18.25 -4.88
N LYS A 43 -8.74 -19.21 -3.94
CA LYS A 43 -9.34 -18.98 -2.61
C LYS A 43 -8.56 -17.89 -1.84
N ASP A 44 -7.24 -17.99 -1.85
CA ASP A 44 -6.35 -17.11 -1.11
C ASP A 44 -6.30 -15.73 -1.77
N LYS A 45 -6.19 -15.67 -3.11
CA LYS A 45 -6.30 -14.41 -3.87
C LYS A 45 -7.63 -13.72 -3.61
N LYS A 46 -8.74 -14.45 -3.42
CA LYS A 46 -10.03 -13.83 -3.06
C LYS A 46 -10.02 -13.25 -1.64
N ALA A 47 -9.46 -13.96 -0.66
CA ALA A 47 -9.33 -13.45 0.72
C ALA A 47 -8.38 -12.24 0.77
N LEU A 48 -7.19 -12.38 0.19
CA LEU A 48 -6.15 -11.36 0.15
C LEU A 48 -6.59 -10.10 -0.60
N ARG A 49 -7.46 -10.19 -1.63
CA ARG A 49 -8.10 -9.01 -2.28
C ARG A 49 -9.06 -8.26 -1.37
N ALA A 50 -9.74 -8.93 -0.44
CA ALA A 50 -10.64 -8.26 0.52
C ALA A 50 -9.83 -7.60 1.65
N GLU A 51 -8.76 -8.27 2.09
CA GLU A 51 -7.83 -7.83 3.12
C GLU A 51 -6.93 -6.67 2.63
N ALA A 52 -6.54 -6.67 1.35
CA ALA A 52 -5.76 -5.59 0.72
C ALA A 52 -6.52 -4.26 0.61
N VAL A 53 -7.83 -4.23 0.88
CA VAL A 53 -8.66 -3.02 0.87
C VAL A 53 -9.14 -2.64 2.28
N SER A 54 -8.86 -3.46 3.30
CA SER A 54 -9.25 -3.16 4.69
C SER A 54 -8.18 -2.36 5.44
N GLY A 55 -8.62 -1.34 6.18
CA GLY A 55 -7.76 -0.42 6.92
C GLY A 55 -7.68 0.97 6.28
N SER A 56 -6.61 1.70 6.60
CA SER A 56 -6.35 3.07 6.11
C SER A 56 -5.45 3.12 4.87
N LEU A 57 -4.74 2.03 4.61
CA LEU A 57 -3.84 1.82 3.48
C LEU A 57 -4.47 0.78 2.55
N HIS A 58 -4.27 0.94 1.24
CA HIS A 58 -4.71 -0.03 0.25
C HIS A 58 -3.48 -0.71 -0.37
N TYR A 59 -3.48 -2.04 -0.38
CA TYR A 59 -2.35 -2.83 -0.81
C TYR A 59 -2.52 -3.29 -2.26
N TYR A 60 -1.40 -3.33 -2.97
CA TYR A 60 -1.30 -3.84 -4.33
C TYR A 60 -0.17 -4.87 -4.34
N ILE A 61 -0.52 -6.15 -4.41
CA ILE A 61 0.41 -7.27 -4.35
C ILE A 61 0.66 -7.80 -5.76
N LEU A 62 1.91 -7.76 -6.19
CA LEU A 62 2.39 -8.22 -7.49
C LEU A 62 3.46 -9.30 -7.30
N THR A 63 3.15 -10.53 -7.67
CA THR A 63 4.17 -11.60 -7.76
C THR A 63 4.64 -11.71 -9.20
N ILE A 64 5.95 -11.91 -9.42
CA ILE A 64 6.57 -12.10 -10.73
C ILE A 64 7.60 -13.23 -10.69
N PRO A 65 7.76 -14.00 -11.78
CA PRO A 65 8.75 -15.09 -11.83
C PRO A 65 10.19 -14.57 -11.91
N THR A 66 10.41 -13.34 -12.40
CA THR A 66 11.75 -12.71 -12.47
C THR A 66 11.67 -11.21 -12.77
N LEU A 67 12.65 -10.46 -12.27
CA LEU A 67 12.93 -9.06 -12.61
C LEU A 67 13.72 -8.90 -13.93
N ASN A 68 14.20 -9.99 -14.54
CA ASN A 68 15.05 -10.01 -15.74
C ASN A 68 16.30 -9.11 -15.63
N GLY A 69 16.94 -9.07 -14.45
CA GLY A 69 18.09 -8.22 -14.18
C GLY A 69 17.76 -6.74 -13.93
N THR A 70 16.48 -6.37 -13.85
CA THR A 70 16.06 -5.04 -13.41
C THR A 70 16.22 -4.91 -11.89
N ASP A 71 16.75 -3.78 -11.44
CA ASP A 71 16.79 -3.38 -10.04
C ASP A 71 15.36 -3.32 -9.43
N SER A 72 15.15 -3.94 -8.26
CA SER A 72 13.82 -4.12 -7.65
C SER A 72 13.15 -2.80 -7.32
N ALA A 73 13.89 -1.85 -6.74
CA ALA A 73 13.42 -0.52 -6.40
C ALA A 73 12.98 0.29 -7.63
N LYS A 74 13.76 0.26 -8.73
CA LYS A 74 13.40 0.89 -10.01
C LYS A 74 12.21 0.19 -10.67
N TYR A 75 12.13 -1.13 -10.60
CA TYR A 75 10.98 -1.89 -11.12
C TYR A 75 9.71 -1.51 -10.36
N ALA A 76 9.68 -1.65 -9.03
CA ALA A 76 8.53 -1.29 -8.21
C ALA A 76 8.12 0.19 -8.36
N THR A 77 9.09 1.12 -8.42
CA THR A 77 8.82 2.54 -8.68
C THR A 77 8.19 2.78 -10.06
N SER A 78 8.57 1.97 -11.07
CA SER A 78 7.98 2.04 -12.42
C SER A 78 6.56 1.49 -12.43
N ILE A 79 6.31 0.37 -11.75
CA ILE A 79 4.97 -0.19 -11.53
C ILE A 79 4.06 0.84 -10.86
N TYR A 80 4.49 1.38 -9.70
CA TYR A 80 3.74 2.35 -8.89
C TYR A 80 3.27 3.56 -9.72
N LYS A 81 4.14 4.06 -10.59
CA LYS A 81 3.83 5.17 -11.52
C LYS A 81 2.92 4.73 -12.65
N SER A 82 3.16 3.57 -13.26
CA SER A 82 2.34 3.03 -14.37
C SER A 82 0.93 2.60 -13.96
N TRP A 83 0.72 2.36 -12.66
CA TRP A 83 -0.58 2.01 -12.07
C TRP A 83 -1.28 3.22 -11.43
N GLU A 84 -0.69 4.41 -11.54
CA GLU A 84 -1.19 5.70 -11.02
C GLU A 84 -1.53 5.69 -9.51
N LEU A 85 -0.73 4.95 -8.73
CA LEU A 85 -0.98 4.74 -7.29
C LEU A 85 -0.82 6.03 -6.47
N THR A 86 -1.71 6.18 -5.49
CA THR A 86 -1.95 7.39 -4.69
C THR A 86 -1.30 7.33 -3.31
N LYS A 87 -1.48 8.36 -2.48
CA LYS A 87 -0.81 8.49 -1.17
C LYS A 87 -1.16 7.42 -0.13
N ASN A 88 -2.29 6.72 -0.27
CA ASN A 88 -2.67 5.64 0.66
C ASN A 88 -2.34 4.25 0.10
N ASP A 89 -1.79 4.19 -1.11
CA ASP A 89 -1.55 2.93 -1.80
C ASP A 89 -0.11 2.43 -1.55
N VAL A 90 0.00 1.16 -1.18
CA VAL A 90 1.26 0.46 -0.89
C VAL A 90 1.41 -0.68 -1.91
N LEU A 91 2.47 -0.62 -2.71
CA LEU A 91 2.83 -1.70 -3.64
C LEU A 91 3.81 -2.66 -2.96
N ILE A 92 3.48 -3.94 -3.00
CA ILE A 92 4.35 -5.06 -2.58
C ILE A 92 4.70 -5.85 -3.83
N VAL A 93 5.97 -5.90 -4.21
CA VAL A 93 6.47 -6.71 -5.34
C VAL A 93 7.28 -7.88 -4.80
N ILE A 94 6.95 -9.11 -5.22
CA ILE A 94 7.69 -10.34 -4.86
C ILE A 94 8.23 -10.96 -6.15
N ALA A 95 9.55 -11.12 -6.24
CA ALA A 95 10.26 -11.68 -7.37
C ALA A 95 10.87 -13.04 -7.01
N ASP A 96 10.40 -14.10 -7.68
CA ASP A 96 10.68 -15.49 -7.34
C ASP A 96 12.15 -15.89 -7.56
N LYS A 97 12.65 -15.81 -8.80
CA LYS A 97 14.02 -16.25 -9.11
C LYS A 97 15.10 -15.43 -8.41
N GLU A 98 14.90 -14.12 -8.25
CA GLU A 98 15.81 -13.26 -7.50
C GLU A 98 15.64 -13.40 -5.97
N ARG A 99 14.60 -14.11 -5.51
CA ARG A 99 14.18 -14.25 -4.11
C ARG A 99 14.19 -12.92 -3.37
N ARG A 100 13.47 -11.94 -3.91
CA ARG A 100 13.42 -10.56 -3.40
C ARG A 100 12.00 -10.05 -3.21
N ILE A 101 11.80 -9.31 -2.14
CA ILE A 101 10.62 -8.49 -1.90
C ILE A 101 11.02 -7.01 -1.98
N GLU A 102 10.16 -6.16 -2.52
CA GLU A 102 10.30 -4.70 -2.49
C GLU A 102 8.95 -4.06 -2.10
N VAL A 103 8.97 -3.15 -1.12
CA VAL A 103 7.79 -2.38 -0.69
C VAL A 103 7.96 -0.93 -1.14
N ASN A 104 6.96 -0.37 -1.81
CA ASN A 104 7.00 0.97 -2.40
C ASN A 104 5.72 1.76 -2.09
N PHE A 105 5.86 2.97 -1.55
CA PHE A 105 4.73 3.84 -1.19
C PHE A 105 5.10 5.33 -1.23
N ASN A 106 4.08 6.19 -1.31
CA ASN A 106 4.19 7.65 -1.36
C ASN A 106 3.40 8.32 -0.21
N ASN A 107 3.72 7.92 1.02
CA ASN A 107 3.03 8.35 2.24
C ASN A 107 4.01 8.91 3.28
N SER A 108 3.96 10.23 3.50
CA SER A 108 4.86 10.92 4.42
C SER A 108 4.57 10.70 5.90
N GLU A 109 3.40 10.18 6.26
CA GLU A 109 3.03 9.90 7.66
C GLU A 109 3.45 8.50 8.08
N LEU A 110 3.20 7.51 7.20
CA LEU A 110 3.74 6.16 7.32
C LEU A 110 5.27 6.17 7.38
N GLN A 111 5.94 6.95 6.52
CA GLN A 111 7.40 7.10 6.58
C GLN A 111 7.86 7.64 7.94
N LYS A 112 7.25 8.71 8.45
CA LYS A 112 7.55 9.28 9.78
C LYS A 112 7.28 8.34 10.96
N LYS A 113 6.55 7.24 10.76
CA LYS A 113 6.32 6.20 11.77
C LYS A 113 7.33 5.06 11.66
N LEU A 114 7.73 4.68 10.44
CA LEU A 114 8.86 3.77 10.19
C LEU A 114 10.19 4.38 10.65
N ASP A 115 10.43 5.67 10.36
CA ASP A 115 11.62 6.43 10.80
C ASP A 115 11.74 6.56 12.34
N LYS A 116 10.69 6.23 13.09
CA LYS A 116 10.65 6.24 14.57
C LYS A 116 10.91 4.87 15.20
N LEU A 117 11.07 3.82 14.40
CA LEU A 117 11.37 2.49 14.92
C LEU A 117 12.80 2.44 15.51
N PRO A 118 13.07 1.52 16.45
CA PRO A 118 14.41 1.25 16.97
C PRO A 118 15.48 1.12 15.88
N ALA A 119 16.73 1.40 16.24
CA ALA A 119 17.89 1.35 15.33
C ALA A 119 18.17 -0.05 14.74
N ASP A 120 17.57 -1.08 15.31
CA ASP A 120 17.82 -2.52 15.18
C ASP A 120 16.46 -3.17 15.46
N TYR A 121 15.53 -3.06 14.50
CA TYR A 121 14.10 -3.30 14.76
C TYR A 121 13.71 -4.78 14.68
N ASP A 122 14.27 -5.54 13.74
CA ASP A 122 14.16 -7.00 13.63
C ASP A 122 14.92 -7.70 14.77
N GLY A 123 16.15 -7.25 15.04
CA GLY A 123 17.01 -7.74 16.12
C GLY A 123 18.21 -8.55 15.63
N ASP A 124 18.66 -8.36 14.38
CA ASP A 124 19.81 -9.08 13.82
C ASP A 124 21.17 -8.46 14.19
N GLY A 125 21.16 -7.18 14.60
CA GLY A 125 22.33 -6.41 15.03
C GLY A 125 22.83 -5.35 14.04
N ASP A 126 22.40 -5.33 12.77
CA ASP A 126 22.84 -4.34 11.78
C ASP A 126 22.07 -3.01 11.90
N LYS A 127 22.74 -2.03 12.49
CA LYS A 127 22.20 -0.67 12.72
C LYS A 127 22.42 0.28 11.54
N THR A 128 22.88 -0.21 10.39
CA THR A 128 23.16 0.56 9.17
C THR A 128 22.10 0.38 8.07
N GLU A 129 21.23 -0.61 8.24
CA GLU A 129 20.05 -0.89 7.43
C GLU A 129 19.05 0.29 7.34
N LYS A 130 18.15 0.23 6.37
CA LYS A 130 17.00 1.14 6.31
C LYS A 130 15.88 0.60 7.19
N LYS A 131 15.22 1.46 7.98
CA LYS A 131 14.05 1.12 8.81
C LYS A 131 12.88 0.42 8.11
N LEU A 132 12.76 0.57 6.78
CA LEU A 132 11.77 -0.16 5.97
C LEU A 132 12.21 -1.59 5.61
N VAL A 133 13.52 -1.86 5.53
CA VAL A 133 14.06 -3.20 5.28
C VAL A 133 13.96 -4.03 6.55
N GLU A 134 14.46 -3.56 7.70
CA GLU A 134 14.27 -4.22 9.01
C GLU A 134 12.80 -4.53 9.33
N PHE A 135 11.89 -3.65 8.89
CA PHE A 135 10.46 -3.85 9.06
C PHE A 135 9.92 -4.99 8.17
N VAL A 136 10.38 -5.11 6.93
CA VAL A 136 10.08 -6.25 6.06
C VAL A 136 10.74 -7.52 6.61
N ASP A 137 11.94 -7.43 7.17
CA ASP A 137 12.71 -8.60 7.59
C ASP A 137 12.23 -9.16 8.94
N LYS A 138 11.63 -8.31 9.78
CA LYS A 138 10.85 -8.76 10.94
C LYS A 138 9.49 -9.39 10.56
N HIS A 139 8.75 -8.79 9.61
CA HIS A 139 7.32 -9.11 9.41
C HIS A 139 7.01 -10.02 8.21
N PHE A 140 7.90 -10.15 7.22
CA PHE A 140 7.68 -10.95 6.01
C PHE A 140 8.65 -12.13 5.91
N ILE A 141 9.94 -11.90 6.13
CA ILE A 141 11.00 -12.89 5.86
C ILE A 141 10.88 -14.20 6.68
N PRO A 142 10.41 -14.23 7.95
CA PRO A 142 10.27 -15.49 8.69
C PRO A 142 9.29 -16.48 8.02
N SER A 143 8.04 -16.07 7.81
CA SER A 143 7.03 -16.92 7.15
C SER A 143 7.38 -17.22 5.68
N ALA A 144 8.08 -16.30 4.98
CA ALA A 144 8.57 -16.55 3.63
C ALA A 144 9.70 -17.61 3.58
N LYS A 145 10.53 -17.73 4.62
CA LYS A 145 11.54 -18.82 4.75
C LYS A 145 10.88 -20.19 4.96
N GLU A 146 9.72 -20.22 5.63
CA GLU A 146 8.90 -21.43 5.83
C GLU A 146 8.06 -21.80 4.59
N GLY A 147 8.01 -20.92 3.59
CA GLY A 147 7.23 -21.08 2.36
C GLY A 147 5.80 -20.54 2.44
N ASP A 148 5.35 -20.04 3.60
CA ASP A 148 4.05 -19.36 3.72
C ASP A 148 4.13 -17.90 3.27
N PHE A 149 4.19 -17.72 1.96
CA PHE A 149 4.07 -16.40 1.32
C PHE A 149 2.73 -15.70 1.59
N LEU A 150 1.67 -16.45 1.95
CA LEU A 150 0.36 -15.87 2.25
C LEU A 150 0.35 -15.23 3.64
N GLY A 151 0.81 -15.96 4.66
CA GLY A 151 1.05 -15.45 6.01
C GLY A 151 2.06 -14.31 6.01
N ALA A 152 3.15 -14.41 5.24
CA ALA A 152 4.15 -13.35 5.11
C ALA A 152 3.54 -12.03 4.62
N VAL A 153 2.72 -12.04 3.55
CA VAL A 153 2.05 -10.83 3.07
C VAL A 153 1.04 -10.31 4.09
N ARG A 154 0.25 -11.18 4.72
CA ARG A 154 -0.74 -10.79 5.74
C ARG A 154 -0.11 -10.12 6.95
N ASN A 155 0.97 -10.68 7.49
CA ASN A 155 1.64 -10.15 8.66
C ASN A 155 2.27 -8.79 8.35
N LEU A 156 2.92 -8.65 7.19
CA LEU A 156 3.44 -7.37 6.71
C LEU A 156 2.33 -6.31 6.57
N MET A 157 1.21 -6.63 5.90
CA MET A 157 0.05 -5.74 5.77
C MET A 157 -0.55 -5.35 7.13
N THR A 158 -0.72 -6.34 8.02
CA THR A 158 -1.30 -6.14 9.36
C THR A 158 -0.41 -5.21 10.20
N SER A 159 0.91 -5.42 10.17
CA SER A 159 1.86 -4.59 10.90
C SER A 159 1.97 -3.18 10.31
N MET A 160 1.88 -3.01 8.97
CA MET A 160 1.80 -1.67 8.36
C MET A 160 0.50 -0.96 8.71
N ASN A 161 -0.64 -1.66 8.74
CA ASN A 161 -1.92 -1.12 9.20
C ASN A 161 -1.91 -0.76 10.70
N LYS A 162 -1.18 -1.51 11.55
CA LYS A 162 -0.98 -1.13 12.97
C LYS A 162 -0.22 0.18 13.14
N LEU A 163 0.67 0.55 12.21
CA LEU A 163 1.29 1.88 12.20
C LEU A 163 0.29 2.97 11.79
N MET A 164 -0.67 2.67 10.91
CA MET A 164 -1.69 3.61 10.43
C MET A 164 -3.12 3.18 10.85
N PRO A 165 -3.48 3.20 12.15
CA PRO A 165 -4.82 2.86 12.58
C PRO A 165 -5.86 3.80 11.94
N ALA A 166 -6.96 3.24 11.45
CA ALA A 166 -8.02 4.01 10.82
C ALA A 166 -8.81 4.85 11.86
N PRO A 167 -9.29 6.06 11.50
CA PRO A 167 -10.17 6.82 12.38
C PRO A 167 -11.49 6.09 12.61
N ALA A 168 -11.95 6.06 13.86
CA ALA A 168 -13.15 5.32 14.25
C ALA A 168 -14.42 5.85 13.55
N ALA A 169 -15.16 4.96 12.88
CA ALA A 169 -16.34 5.29 12.08
C ALA A 169 -17.65 5.16 12.87
N LYS A 170 -18.63 6.03 12.59
CA LYS A 170 -20.01 5.92 13.07
C LYS A 170 -20.84 4.97 12.18
N PRO A 171 -22.00 4.45 12.65
CA PRO A 171 -22.64 3.28 12.02
C PRO A 171 -23.33 3.52 10.67
N THR A 172 -22.99 2.65 9.72
CA THR A 172 -23.87 1.90 8.79
C THR A 172 -25.00 2.62 8.02
N GLU A 173 -24.91 2.57 6.69
CA GLU A 173 -26.06 2.24 5.83
C GLU A 173 -25.63 1.45 4.56
N LYS A 174 -26.46 0.51 4.09
CA LYS A 174 -26.16 -0.49 3.03
C LYS A 174 -27.44 -1.29 2.67
N PRO A 175 -27.63 -1.93 1.49
CA PRO A 175 -26.95 -1.84 0.19
C PRO A 175 -27.86 -1.38 -0.98
N ALA A 176 -27.24 -1.08 -2.13
CA ALA A 176 -27.82 -1.29 -3.46
C ALA A 176 -26.82 -2.09 -4.32
N ALA A 177 -27.27 -2.83 -5.34
CA ALA A 177 -26.51 -3.94 -5.93
C ALA A 177 -26.27 -3.88 -7.46
N ALA A 178 -25.09 -4.39 -7.85
CA ALA A 178 -24.72 -5.04 -9.12
C ALA A 178 -25.13 -4.39 -10.48
N GLY A 179 -24.11 -4.00 -11.26
CA GLY A 179 -24.22 -3.69 -12.70
C GLY A 179 -22.93 -4.09 -13.44
N ALA A 180 -23.06 -4.79 -14.58
CA ALA A 180 -21.97 -5.59 -15.15
C ALA A 180 -20.94 -4.84 -16.03
N GLN A 181 -19.80 -5.51 -16.16
CA GLN A 181 -18.69 -5.38 -17.11
C GLN A 181 -19.01 -4.75 -18.48
N ASN A 182 -18.10 -3.88 -18.96
CA ASN A 182 -17.97 -3.50 -20.37
C ASN A 182 -16.92 -4.38 -21.09
N PRO A 183 -17.27 -5.03 -22.22
CA PRO A 183 -16.31 -5.49 -23.21
C PRO A 183 -16.34 -4.59 -24.46
N VAL A 184 -15.43 -3.61 -24.55
CA VAL A 184 -15.30 -2.78 -25.76
C VAL A 184 -14.69 -3.61 -26.90
N LYS A 185 -15.54 -4.13 -27.79
CA LYS A 185 -15.13 -4.51 -29.15
C LYS A 185 -15.36 -3.32 -30.08
N THR A 186 -14.33 -3.00 -30.87
CA THR A 186 -14.41 -2.02 -31.95
C THR A 186 -15.32 -2.53 -33.07
N ASP A 187 -16.34 -1.74 -33.42
CA ASP A 187 -17.09 -1.89 -34.67
C ASP A 187 -16.67 -0.79 -35.69
N ALA A 188 -17.10 -0.92 -36.93
CA ALA A 188 -16.48 -0.30 -38.09
C ALA A 188 -16.73 1.21 -38.23
N THR A 189 -15.77 1.89 -38.87
CA THR A 189 -16.10 3.04 -39.73
C THR A 189 -15.66 2.77 -41.16
N LYS A 190 -16.68 2.59 -42.00
CA LYS A 190 -16.61 2.32 -43.43
C LYS A 190 -15.96 3.49 -44.21
N LYS A 191 -15.08 3.10 -45.13
CA LYS A 191 -15.07 3.49 -46.56
C LYS A 191 -16.32 4.29 -47.03
N PRO A 192 -16.12 5.42 -47.73
CA PRO A 192 -16.45 5.50 -49.16
C PRO A 192 -15.17 5.33 -50.03
N GLU A 193 -15.13 4.65 -51.18
CA GLU A 193 -15.89 4.85 -52.43
C GLU A 193 -15.28 6.05 -53.22
N LYS A 194 -14.46 5.83 -54.28
CA LYS A 194 -14.85 5.69 -55.73
C LYS A 194 -15.33 7.06 -56.26
N THR A 195 -15.05 7.53 -57.48
CA THR A 195 -15.15 6.82 -58.78
C THR A 195 -14.43 7.65 -59.86
N GLU A 196 -13.91 6.99 -60.90
CA GLU A 196 -13.63 7.51 -62.26
C GLU A 196 -12.70 8.75 -62.47
N LYS A 197 -12.22 9.12 -63.68
CA LYS A 197 -11.73 8.45 -64.93
C LYS A 197 -11.91 9.44 -66.10
N THR A 198 -10.87 9.58 -66.94
CA THR A 198 -10.87 10.19 -68.30
C THR A 198 -11.04 11.72 -68.45
N GLU A 199 -10.40 12.21 -69.53
CA GLU A 199 -10.75 13.40 -70.34
C GLU A 199 -10.55 14.83 -69.76
N LYS A 200 -10.14 15.86 -70.54
CA LYS A 200 -9.53 15.96 -71.90
C LYS A 200 -9.04 17.41 -72.16
N THR A 201 -8.38 17.64 -73.31
CA THR A 201 -8.20 18.95 -74.03
C THR A 201 -7.39 20.03 -73.28
N GLU A 202 -6.26 20.55 -73.80
CA GLU A 202 -6.13 21.53 -74.93
C GLU A 202 -6.81 22.90 -74.66
N PRO A 203 -6.35 24.03 -75.27
CA PRO A 203 -5.50 24.12 -76.48
C PRO A 203 -4.35 25.15 -76.44
N ALA A 204 -3.59 25.16 -77.56
CA ALA A 204 -3.00 26.31 -78.28
C ALA A 204 -2.03 27.32 -77.59
N GLY A 205 -1.11 27.82 -78.42
CA GLY A 205 -0.03 28.76 -78.09
C GLY A 205 1.35 28.10 -78.16
N GLU A 206 1.85 27.60 -79.31
CA GLU A 206 1.78 28.11 -80.70
C GLU A 206 2.33 29.55 -80.90
N PRO A 207 2.91 29.90 -82.07
CA PRO A 207 3.20 29.10 -83.28
C PRO A 207 4.71 29.14 -83.66
N ILE A 208 5.05 29.47 -84.93
CA ILE A 208 6.40 29.55 -85.56
C ILE A 208 7.04 28.15 -85.81
N ASN A 209 6.85 27.45 -86.93
CA ASN A 209 6.39 27.76 -88.31
C ASN A 209 7.46 28.26 -89.32
N PHE A 210 7.26 27.88 -90.59
CA PHE A 210 8.04 28.11 -91.83
C PHE A 210 9.33 27.31 -92.10
N GLY A 211 9.63 27.17 -93.40
CA GLY A 211 10.63 26.25 -93.94
C GLY A 211 11.74 26.89 -94.78
N ALA A 212 12.45 26.06 -95.54
CA ALA A 212 13.47 26.44 -96.54
C ALA A 212 14.84 27.00 -96.04
N PHE A 213 15.20 26.79 -94.76
CA PHE A 213 16.58 26.34 -94.44
C PHE A 213 16.64 24.79 -94.37
N PHE A 214 15.70 24.14 -95.08
CA PHE A 214 15.29 22.75 -94.93
C PHE A 214 16.09 21.80 -95.83
N MET A 215 17.34 21.55 -95.45
CA MET A 215 18.08 20.33 -95.84
C MET A 215 18.82 19.72 -94.64
N GLY A 216 19.46 20.56 -93.80
CA GLY A 216 20.22 20.08 -92.64
C GLY A 216 19.37 19.52 -91.50
N LEU A 217 18.18 20.08 -91.22
CA LEU A 217 17.35 19.67 -90.08
C LEU A 217 16.92 18.19 -90.18
N LEU A 218 16.61 17.71 -91.39
CA LEU A 218 16.19 16.33 -91.61
C LEU A 218 17.34 15.33 -91.35
N ILE A 219 18.58 15.71 -91.67
CA ILE A 219 19.77 14.93 -91.33
C ILE A 219 20.00 14.94 -89.82
N PHE A 220 19.87 16.09 -89.14
CA PHE A 220 20.05 16.16 -87.68
C PHE A 220 18.97 15.39 -86.91
N VAL A 221 17.70 15.49 -87.32
CA VAL A 221 16.61 14.70 -86.71
C VAL A 221 16.79 13.21 -86.98
N LEU A 222 17.15 12.79 -88.20
CA LEU A 222 17.51 11.39 -88.47
C LEU A 222 18.71 10.93 -87.65
N PHE A 223 19.74 11.77 -87.48
CA PHE A 223 20.91 11.43 -86.67
C PHE A 223 20.59 11.33 -85.18
N VAL A 224 19.78 12.22 -84.62
CA VAL A 224 19.30 12.14 -83.23
C VAL A 224 18.42 10.91 -83.04
N VAL A 225 17.50 10.62 -83.96
CA VAL A 225 16.69 9.39 -83.94
C VAL A 225 17.57 8.14 -84.08
N PHE A 226 18.61 8.16 -84.92
CA PHE A 226 19.55 7.04 -85.10
C PHE A 226 20.46 6.85 -83.88
N VAL A 227 20.91 7.92 -83.22
CA VAL A 227 21.67 7.86 -81.95
C VAL A 227 20.78 7.37 -80.82
N ILE A 228 19.54 7.83 -80.70
CA ILE A 228 18.57 7.31 -79.73
C ILE A 228 18.26 5.83 -80.00
N ALA A 229 18.05 5.44 -81.27
CA ALA A 229 17.86 4.05 -81.66
C ALA A 229 19.10 3.19 -81.37
N ALA A 230 20.30 3.68 -81.65
CA ALA A 230 21.56 3.01 -81.33
C ALA A 230 21.74 2.85 -79.81
N ILE A 231 21.42 3.87 -79.01
CA ILE A 231 21.43 3.79 -77.54
C ILE A 231 20.39 2.77 -77.05
N ILE A 232 19.19 2.72 -77.65
CA ILE A 232 18.16 1.72 -77.31
C ILE A 232 18.60 0.30 -77.69
N VAL A 233 19.21 0.11 -78.87
CA VAL A 233 19.75 -1.18 -79.33
C VAL A 233 20.92 -1.62 -78.45
N LEU A 234 21.87 -0.72 -78.15
CA LEU A 234 23.02 -0.99 -77.29
C LEU A 234 22.58 -1.31 -75.85
N LYS A 235 21.61 -0.57 -75.31
CA LYS A 235 21.00 -0.85 -74.00
C LYS A 235 20.25 -2.19 -73.99
N ARG A 236 19.53 -2.56 -75.06
CA ARG A 236 18.93 -3.90 -75.22
C ARG A 236 20.00 -4.98 -75.29
N LEU A 237 21.08 -4.77 -76.04
CA LEU A 237 22.15 -5.74 -76.23
C LEU A 237 22.94 -5.98 -74.92
N PHE A 238 23.33 -4.93 -74.19
CA PHE A 238 23.91 -5.07 -72.84
C PHE A 238 22.94 -5.72 -71.84
N SER A 239 21.64 -5.41 -71.90
CA SER A 239 20.63 -6.06 -71.04
C SER A 239 20.49 -7.54 -71.38
N GLY A 240 20.48 -7.90 -72.67
CA GLY A 240 20.45 -9.27 -73.16
C GLY A 240 21.70 -10.07 -72.78
N LEU A 241 22.89 -9.46 -72.82
CA LEU A 241 24.13 -10.10 -72.35
C LEU A 241 24.10 -10.34 -70.84
N LYS A 242 23.58 -9.41 -70.04
CA LYS A 242 23.38 -9.61 -68.59
C LYS A 242 22.36 -10.73 -68.30
N LEU A 243 21.26 -10.78 -69.05
CA LEU A 243 20.27 -11.87 -68.94
C LEU A 243 20.85 -13.22 -69.35
N LYS A 244 21.61 -13.29 -70.46
CA LYS A 244 22.30 -14.51 -70.89
C LYS A 244 23.33 -14.99 -69.87
N LYS A 245 24.06 -14.08 -69.20
CA LYS A 245 24.95 -14.48 -68.10
C LYS A 245 24.16 -15.09 -66.93
N LYS A 246 23.05 -14.47 -66.50
CA LYS A 246 22.20 -15.04 -65.45
C LYS A 246 21.59 -16.39 -65.82
N LEU A 247 21.24 -16.61 -67.09
CA LEU A 247 20.72 -17.89 -67.55
C LEU A 247 21.80 -18.99 -67.53
N ALA A 248 23.07 -18.64 -67.80
CA ALA A 248 24.20 -19.55 -67.61
C ALA A 248 24.52 -19.84 -66.12
N GLU A 249 24.30 -18.87 -65.24
CA GLU A 249 24.42 -19.02 -63.76
C GLU A 249 23.34 -19.98 -63.21
N VAL A 250 22.10 -19.89 -63.71
CA VAL A 250 21.02 -20.86 -63.41
C VAL A 250 21.34 -22.27 -63.96
N ARG A 251 21.94 -22.37 -65.15
CA ARG A 251 22.40 -23.66 -65.71
C ARG A 251 23.45 -24.34 -64.82
N GLU A 252 24.39 -23.56 -64.28
CA GLU A 252 25.42 -24.07 -63.36
C GLU A 252 24.79 -24.59 -62.05
N GLN A 253 23.73 -23.93 -61.57
CA GLN A 253 22.95 -24.38 -60.41
C GLN A 253 22.18 -25.70 -60.67
N ILE A 254 21.55 -25.87 -61.84
CA ILE A 254 20.94 -27.16 -62.25
C ILE A 254 21.97 -28.29 -62.22
N ALA A 255 23.16 -28.04 -62.75
CA ALA A 255 24.24 -29.04 -62.81
C ALA A 255 24.82 -29.39 -61.43
N MET A 256 24.75 -28.49 -60.45
CA MET A 256 25.10 -28.80 -59.05
C MET A 256 23.99 -29.63 -58.37
N GLN A 257 22.71 -29.31 -58.61
CA GLN A 257 21.58 -30.04 -58.06
C GLN A 257 21.50 -31.49 -58.55
N SER A 258 21.83 -31.78 -59.81
CA SER A 258 21.87 -33.16 -60.31
C SER A 258 23.02 -33.98 -59.72
N VAL A 259 24.15 -33.35 -59.37
CA VAL A 259 25.24 -33.99 -58.63
C VAL A 259 24.86 -34.29 -57.18
N GLU A 260 24.15 -33.37 -56.51
CA GLU A 260 23.61 -33.61 -55.15
C GLU A 260 22.61 -34.78 -55.15
N LEU A 261 21.69 -34.81 -56.12
CA LEU A 261 20.74 -35.92 -56.30
C LEU A 261 21.44 -37.26 -56.56
N ALA A 262 22.48 -37.28 -57.39
CA ALA A 262 23.26 -38.49 -57.64
C ALA A 262 23.96 -38.99 -56.37
N GLN A 263 24.59 -38.10 -55.60
CA GLN A 263 25.23 -38.46 -54.32
C GLN A 263 24.21 -38.97 -53.28
N ALA A 264 23.00 -38.41 -53.25
CA ALA A 264 21.92 -38.88 -52.39
C ALA A 264 21.40 -40.27 -52.80
N LEU A 265 21.42 -40.59 -54.10
CA LEU A 265 21.05 -41.89 -54.66
C LEU A 265 22.13 -42.95 -54.37
N ASP A 266 23.40 -42.63 -54.60
CA ASP A 266 24.55 -43.48 -54.27
C ASP A 266 24.56 -43.84 -52.77
N ALA A 267 24.22 -42.88 -51.90
CA ALA A 267 24.12 -43.09 -50.46
C ALA A 267 22.97 -44.03 -50.03
N LEU A 268 21.93 -44.19 -50.85
CA LEU A 268 20.80 -45.11 -50.62
C LEU A 268 20.93 -46.46 -51.34
N THR A 269 21.81 -46.58 -52.33
CA THR A 269 21.99 -47.82 -53.11
C THR A 269 22.30 -49.04 -52.22
N PRO A 270 23.27 -49.02 -51.27
CA PRO A 270 23.53 -50.18 -50.41
C PRO A 270 22.34 -50.53 -49.51
N LEU A 271 21.57 -49.52 -49.06
CA LEU A 271 20.34 -49.72 -48.30
C LEU A 271 19.23 -50.35 -49.15
N SER A 272 19.11 -50.02 -50.44
CA SER A 272 18.07 -50.59 -51.31
C SER A 272 18.32 -52.06 -51.69
N GLU A 273 19.60 -52.44 -51.78
CA GLU A 273 20.04 -53.82 -52.02
C GLU A 273 19.88 -54.71 -50.78
N MET A 274 20.21 -54.23 -49.58
CA MET A 274 20.18 -55.04 -48.35
C MET A 274 18.86 -55.00 -47.57
N SER A 275 18.12 -53.88 -47.57
CA SER A 275 16.96 -53.73 -46.68
C SER A 275 15.66 -54.37 -47.19
N GLN A 276 14.91 -54.90 -46.24
CA GLN A 276 13.60 -55.51 -46.39
C GLN A 276 12.58 -54.80 -45.48
N GLY A 277 11.36 -55.31 -45.41
CA GLY A 277 10.33 -54.78 -44.49
C GLY A 277 10.02 -53.29 -44.70
N ARG A 278 9.94 -52.54 -43.60
CA ARG A 278 9.51 -51.13 -43.60
C ARG A 278 10.57 -50.21 -44.15
N THR A 279 11.84 -50.41 -43.79
CA THR A 279 12.97 -49.66 -44.37
C THR A 279 13.05 -49.88 -45.88
N GLY A 280 12.99 -51.12 -46.37
CA GLY A 280 13.05 -51.41 -47.81
C GLY A 280 11.93 -50.77 -48.62
N ALA A 281 10.72 -50.64 -48.05
CA ALA A 281 9.61 -49.92 -48.67
C ALA A 281 9.84 -48.40 -48.74
N VAL A 282 10.39 -47.79 -47.68
CA VAL A 282 10.71 -46.35 -47.64
C VAL A 282 11.89 -46.03 -48.55
N VAL A 283 12.96 -46.82 -48.54
CA VAL A 283 14.14 -46.62 -49.39
C VAL A 283 13.73 -46.68 -50.86
N LYS A 284 12.93 -47.67 -51.29
CA LYS A 284 12.46 -47.80 -52.68
C LYS A 284 11.42 -46.75 -53.10
N ASP A 285 10.79 -46.05 -52.16
CA ASP A 285 9.99 -44.86 -52.43
C ASP A 285 10.88 -43.62 -52.61
N GLN A 286 11.85 -43.40 -51.72
CA GLN A 286 12.80 -42.28 -51.82
C GLN A 286 13.73 -42.42 -53.04
N GLU A 287 14.19 -43.63 -53.38
CA GLU A 287 14.97 -43.93 -54.59
C GLU A 287 14.21 -43.56 -55.88
N LYS A 288 12.90 -43.87 -55.94
CA LYS A 288 12.03 -43.45 -57.05
C LYS A 288 11.85 -41.94 -57.09
N GLN A 289 11.70 -41.28 -55.95
CA GLN A 289 11.56 -39.82 -55.87
C GLN A 289 12.85 -39.11 -56.29
N LEU A 290 14.03 -39.57 -55.83
CA LEU A 290 15.33 -39.08 -56.28
C LEU A 290 15.53 -39.30 -57.78
N THR A 291 15.25 -40.49 -58.30
CA THR A 291 15.39 -40.82 -59.72
C THR A 291 14.45 -39.96 -60.59
N ALA A 292 13.22 -39.73 -60.16
CA ALA A 292 12.28 -38.86 -60.84
C ALA A 292 12.75 -37.39 -60.85
N LEU A 293 13.24 -36.87 -59.71
CA LEU A 293 13.79 -35.51 -59.62
C LEU A 293 15.10 -35.35 -60.43
N LEU A 294 15.91 -36.40 -60.54
CA LEU A 294 17.13 -36.40 -61.35
C LEU A 294 16.77 -36.37 -62.84
N LEU A 295 15.79 -37.15 -63.27
CA LEU A 295 15.26 -37.08 -64.64
C LEU A 295 14.58 -35.72 -64.93
N GLU A 296 13.83 -35.16 -63.98
CA GLU A 296 13.19 -33.84 -64.11
C GLU A 296 14.23 -32.72 -64.25
N THR A 297 15.28 -32.72 -63.42
CA THR A 297 16.36 -31.73 -63.48
C THR A 297 17.27 -31.90 -64.71
N GLU A 298 17.55 -33.13 -65.14
CA GLU A 298 18.29 -33.38 -66.39
C GLU A 298 17.48 -32.97 -67.63
N GLN A 299 16.15 -33.21 -67.64
CA GLN A 299 15.27 -32.74 -68.71
C GLN A 299 15.18 -31.21 -68.74
N LEU A 300 15.01 -30.55 -67.58
CA LEU A 300 15.01 -29.09 -67.48
C LEU A 300 16.32 -28.49 -68.06
N GLY A 301 17.46 -29.13 -67.77
CA GLY A 301 18.76 -28.77 -68.35
C GLY A 301 18.83 -28.93 -69.87
N LYS A 302 18.25 -29.99 -70.42
CA LYS A 302 18.17 -30.24 -71.88
C LYS A 302 17.24 -29.25 -72.58
N GLU A 303 16.12 -28.90 -71.97
CA GLU A 303 15.19 -27.88 -72.49
C GLU A 303 15.84 -26.48 -72.52
N MET A 304 16.60 -26.12 -71.47
CA MET A 304 17.41 -24.90 -71.44
C MET A 304 18.52 -24.86 -72.52
N ASP A 305 19.04 -26.00 -72.97
CA ASP A 305 20.02 -26.08 -74.04
C ASP A 305 19.39 -25.98 -75.44
N ALA A 306 18.14 -26.44 -75.60
CA ALA A 306 17.39 -26.35 -76.85
C ALA A 306 16.99 -24.89 -77.17
N ASP A 307 16.56 -24.12 -76.16
CA ASP A 307 16.08 -22.75 -76.32
C ASP A 307 17.22 -21.71 -76.40
N ALA A 308 18.04 -21.82 -77.46
CA ALA A 308 19.18 -20.96 -77.78
C ALA A 308 18.79 -19.54 -78.25
N VAL A 309 18.06 -18.78 -77.41
CA VAL A 309 17.48 -17.47 -77.73
C VAL A 309 18.54 -16.39 -78.01
N MET A 310 18.40 -15.69 -79.15
CA MET A 310 19.23 -14.53 -79.49
C MET A 310 19.14 -13.41 -78.45
N VAL A 311 20.31 -12.86 -78.09
CA VAL A 311 20.55 -11.76 -77.13
C VAL A 311 19.58 -10.56 -77.27
N LEU A 312 19.13 -10.26 -78.49
CA LEU A 312 18.24 -9.12 -78.76
C LEU A 312 16.78 -9.33 -78.29
N LYS A 313 16.31 -10.57 -78.11
CA LYS A 313 14.95 -10.91 -77.64
C LYS A 313 14.83 -10.81 -76.10
N THR A 314 15.19 -9.65 -75.54
CA THR A 314 15.31 -9.42 -74.08
C THR A 314 14.04 -9.74 -73.26
N LYS A 315 12.83 -9.52 -73.79
CA LYS A 315 11.58 -9.93 -73.12
C LYS A 315 11.47 -11.45 -72.97
N THR A 316 11.78 -12.19 -74.02
CA THR A 316 11.72 -13.66 -74.03
C THR A 316 12.81 -14.23 -73.12
N LEU A 317 14.02 -13.69 -73.18
CA LEU A 317 15.14 -14.06 -72.31
C LEU A 317 14.84 -13.79 -70.81
N TYR A 318 14.05 -12.76 -70.50
CA TYR A 318 13.57 -12.50 -69.14
C TYR A 318 12.47 -13.49 -68.71
N TYR A 319 11.53 -13.83 -69.61
CA TYR A 319 10.47 -14.81 -69.34
C TYR A 319 11.07 -16.19 -69.03
N TYR A 320 11.97 -16.70 -69.87
CA TYR A 320 12.67 -17.96 -69.62
C TYR A 320 13.49 -17.92 -68.33
N LEU A 321 14.22 -16.82 -68.06
CA LEU A 321 14.97 -16.70 -66.81
C LEU A 321 14.05 -16.81 -65.59
N LEU A 322 12.88 -16.16 -65.61
CA LEU A 322 11.91 -16.21 -64.51
C LEU A 322 11.32 -17.62 -64.35
N LEU A 323 10.87 -18.23 -65.44
CA LEU A 323 10.32 -19.59 -65.47
C LEU A 323 11.30 -20.63 -64.92
N TYR A 324 12.55 -20.64 -65.42
CA TYR A 324 13.56 -21.59 -64.95
C TYR A 324 14.01 -21.30 -63.51
N THR A 325 14.01 -20.05 -63.04
CA THR A 325 14.23 -19.77 -61.60
C THR A 325 13.08 -20.24 -60.70
N GLU A 326 11.84 -20.23 -61.18
CA GLU A 326 10.68 -20.71 -60.43
C GLU A 326 10.72 -22.24 -60.29
N HIS A 327 10.91 -22.96 -61.39
CA HIS A 327 11.15 -24.42 -61.36
C HIS A 327 12.37 -24.81 -60.52
N MET A 328 13.46 -24.03 -60.57
CA MET A 328 14.63 -24.28 -59.71
C MET A 328 14.34 -24.13 -58.22
N VAL A 329 13.64 -23.07 -57.81
CA VAL A 329 13.28 -22.84 -56.39
C VAL A 329 12.21 -23.82 -55.89
N GLU A 330 11.41 -24.42 -56.77
CA GLU A 330 10.54 -25.54 -56.42
C GLU A 330 11.34 -26.85 -56.25
N ASN A 331 12.22 -27.16 -57.21
CA ASN A 331 12.96 -28.42 -57.20
C ASN A 331 14.06 -28.44 -56.12
N GLU A 332 14.72 -27.31 -55.82
CA GLU A 332 15.62 -27.16 -54.67
C GLU A 332 14.94 -27.59 -53.35
N LYS A 333 13.66 -27.25 -53.15
CA LYS A 333 12.89 -27.64 -51.97
C LYS A 333 12.54 -29.13 -51.98
N LYS A 334 12.19 -29.70 -53.13
CA LYS A 334 11.94 -31.15 -53.26
C LYS A 334 13.21 -31.94 -52.96
N ILE A 335 14.33 -31.56 -53.58
CA ILE A 335 15.66 -32.15 -53.38
C ILE A 335 16.06 -32.07 -51.91
N ALA A 336 16.06 -30.89 -51.30
CA ALA A 336 16.45 -30.71 -49.90
C ALA A 336 15.63 -31.56 -48.91
N VAL A 337 14.34 -31.81 -49.19
CA VAL A 337 13.50 -32.69 -48.35
C VAL A 337 13.82 -34.18 -48.56
N VAL A 338 14.03 -34.63 -49.79
CA VAL A 338 14.30 -36.05 -50.10
C VAL A 338 15.76 -36.42 -49.75
N THR A 339 16.74 -35.61 -50.16
CA THR A 339 18.17 -35.75 -49.79
C THR A 339 18.35 -35.75 -48.28
N ARG A 340 17.60 -34.92 -47.54
CA ARG A 340 17.64 -34.95 -46.07
C ARG A 340 17.17 -36.29 -45.50
N LYS A 341 16.01 -36.81 -45.94
CA LYS A 341 15.49 -38.11 -45.47
C LYS A 341 16.40 -39.28 -45.83
N ALA A 342 16.98 -39.25 -47.03
CA ALA A 342 17.98 -40.21 -47.49
C ALA A 342 19.18 -40.26 -46.54
N ASN A 343 19.74 -39.10 -46.21
CA ASN A 343 20.84 -38.98 -45.26
C ASN A 343 20.44 -39.36 -43.82
N GLU A 344 19.25 -38.99 -43.36
CA GLU A 344 18.74 -39.37 -42.02
C GLU A 344 18.62 -40.91 -41.86
N LEU A 345 18.23 -41.63 -42.92
CA LEU A 345 18.22 -43.11 -42.95
C LEU A 345 19.62 -43.71 -42.94
N ALA A 346 20.52 -43.21 -43.80
CA ALA A 346 21.92 -43.70 -43.87
C ALA A 346 22.73 -43.39 -42.59
N ASP A 347 22.39 -42.30 -41.87
CA ASP A 347 22.97 -42.00 -40.56
C ASP A 347 22.40 -42.88 -39.45
N ALA A 348 21.11 -43.27 -39.52
CA ALA A 348 20.49 -44.16 -38.54
C ALA A 348 21.16 -45.55 -38.55
N GLU A 349 21.39 -46.11 -39.74
CA GLU A 349 22.11 -47.38 -39.93
C GLU A 349 23.50 -47.36 -39.30
N LYS A 350 24.33 -46.37 -39.67
CA LYS A 350 25.70 -46.20 -39.18
C LYS A 350 25.79 -46.03 -37.65
N LYS A 351 24.76 -45.49 -37.02
CA LYS A 351 24.70 -45.24 -35.57
C LYS A 351 24.14 -46.43 -34.78
N LEU A 352 23.32 -47.28 -35.39
CA LEU A 352 22.62 -48.38 -34.73
C LEU A 352 23.57 -49.46 -34.19
N GLY A 353 24.58 -49.87 -34.95
CA GLY A 353 25.58 -50.87 -34.51
C GLY A 353 26.38 -50.43 -33.28
N PRO A 354 27.02 -49.24 -33.28
CA PRO A 354 27.69 -48.67 -32.10
C PRO A 354 26.74 -48.47 -30.91
N PHE A 355 25.49 -48.07 -31.15
CA PHE A 355 24.49 -47.87 -30.11
C PHE A 355 24.08 -49.19 -29.43
N ALA A 356 23.76 -50.24 -30.20
CA ALA A 356 23.48 -51.57 -29.66
C ALA A 356 24.69 -52.15 -28.89
N SER A 357 25.90 -51.93 -29.39
CA SER A 357 27.16 -52.32 -28.71
C SER A 357 27.33 -51.63 -27.35
N ARG A 358 26.92 -50.36 -27.22
CA ARG A 358 26.91 -49.63 -25.95
C ARG A 358 25.90 -50.22 -24.96
N ILE A 359 24.70 -50.59 -25.42
CA ILE A 359 23.68 -51.22 -24.55
C ILE A 359 24.17 -52.60 -24.07
N ALA A 360 24.78 -53.41 -24.94
CA ALA A 360 25.40 -54.68 -24.54
C ALA A 360 26.51 -54.48 -23.49
N GLY A 361 27.37 -53.48 -23.69
CA GLY A 361 28.42 -53.11 -22.73
C GLY A 361 27.87 -52.66 -21.37
N ASN A 362 26.71 -51.99 -21.33
CA ASN A 362 26.03 -51.65 -20.09
C ASN A 362 25.39 -52.88 -19.42
N LEU A 363 24.63 -53.70 -20.16
CA LEU A 363 24.00 -54.91 -19.61
C LEU A 363 25.03 -55.88 -19.00
N ASN A 364 26.19 -56.06 -19.63
CA ASN A 364 27.28 -56.88 -19.06
C ASN A 364 27.86 -56.30 -17.76
N ARG A 365 27.88 -54.96 -17.60
CA ARG A 365 28.31 -54.32 -16.34
C ARG A 365 27.27 -54.53 -15.23
N ILE A 366 26.00 -54.38 -15.56
CA ILE A 366 24.88 -54.63 -14.64
C ILE A 366 24.86 -56.12 -14.25
N GLU A 367 25.14 -57.05 -15.17
CA GLU A 367 25.27 -58.48 -14.87
C GLU A 367 26.39 -58.79 -13.88
N ILE A 368 27.56 -58.17 -14.04
CA ILE A 368 28.66 -58.29 -13.07
C ILE A 368 28.24 -57.69 -11.71
N GLY A 369 27.60 -56.52 -11.70
CA GLY A 369 27.12 -55.85 -10.50
C GLY A 369 26.05 -56.62 -9.72
N ILE A 370 25.06 -57.18 -10.42
CA ILE A 370 24.03 -58.05 -9.83
C ILE A 370 24.67 -59.31 -9.25
N ASN A 371 25.67 -59.90 -9.90
CA ASN A 371 26.36 -61.09 -9.40
C ASN A 371 27.23 -60.80 -8.15
N ASP A 372 27.86 -59.63 -8.06
CA ASP A 372 28.56 -59.15 -6.86
C ASP A 372 27.58 -58.88 -5.69
N MET A 373 26.46 -58.20 -5.95
CA MET A 373 25.42 -57.98 -4.94
C MET A 373 24.72 -59.26 -4.50
N ALA A 374 24.51 -60.22 -5.40
CA ALA A 374 24.03 -61.57 -5.10
C ALA A 374 24.95 -62.32 -4.13
N GLN A 375 26.28 -62.20 -4.31
CA GLN A 375 27.26 -62.77 -3.37
C GLN A 375 27.22 -62.08 -2.01
N LYS A 376 27.10 -60.74 -1.96
CA LYS A 376 27.02 -59.95 -0.71
C LYS A 376 25.74 -60.21 0.09
N LEU A 377 24.60 -60.37 -0.58
CA LEU A 377 23.30 -60.65 0.04
C LEU A 377 23.06 -62.15 0.29
N GLY A 378 23.88 -63.04 -0.28
CA GLY A 378 23.73 -64.49 -0.17
C GLY A 378 22.50 -65.04 -0.91
N SER A 379 22.01 -64.34 -1.93
CA SER A 379 20.76 -64.65 -2.63
C SER A 379 20.90 -64.54 -4.16
N GLN A 380 19.92 -65.02 -4.92
CA GLN A 380 20.00 -65.05 -6.40
C GLN A 380 19.39 -63.83 -7.10
N LEU A 381 18.79 -62.88 -6.36
CA LEU A 381 18.17 -61.66 -6.90
C LEU A 381 17.27 -61.91 -8.14
N MET A 382 16.35 -62.86 -8.00
CA MET A 382 15.58 -63.41 -9.13
C MET A 382 14.82 -62.37 -9.99
N PRO A 383 14.16 -61.33 -9.43
CA PRO A 383 13.48 -60.31 -10.24
C PRO A 383 14.46 -59.56 -11.15
N LEU A 384 15.58 -59.08 -10.59
CA LEU A 384 16.65 -58.36 -11.31
C LEU A 384 17.34 -59.23 -12.37
N ARG A 385 17.50 -60.54 -12.10
CA ARG A 385 17.98 -61.48 -13.12
C ARG A 385 16.97 -61.71 -14.25
N GLN A 386 15.67 -61.75 -13.94
CA GLN A 386 14.65 -61.87 -14.98
C GLN A 386 14.60 -60.60 -15.85
N SER A 387 14.57 -59.40 -15.27
CA SER A 387 14.55 -58.16 -16.04
C SER A 387 15.84 -57.92 -16.83
N LEU A 388 17.00 -58.40 -16.34
CA LEU A 388 18.25 -58.44 -17.10
C LEU A 388 18.17 -59.35 -18.33
N GLU A 389 17.64 -60.56 -18.19
CA GLU A 389 17.54 -61.48 -19.33
C GLU A 389 16.45 -61.04 -20.32
N GLU A 390 15.35 -60.45 -19.84
CA GLU A 390 14.36 -59.76 -20.68
C GLU A 390 15.03 -58.64 -21.50
N ALA A 391 15.82 -57.77 -20.86
CA ALA A 391 16.56 -56.70 -21.55
C ALA A 391 17.56 -57.24 -22.60
N LYS A 392 18.27 -58.34 -22.31
CA LYS A 392 19.10 -59.05 -23.30
C LYS A 392 18.27 -59.56 -24.49
N THR A 393 17.09 -60.15 -24.27
CA THR A 393 16.23 -60.61 -25.41
C THR A 393 15.67 -59.45 -26.24
N VAL A 394 15.39 -58.30 -25.64
CA VAL A 394 14.96 -57.09 -26.35
C VAL A 394 16.12 -56.53 -27.19
N LEU A 395 17.35 -56.52 -26.66
CA LEU A 395 18.54 -56.12 -27.43
C LEU A 395 18.85 -57.11 -28.56
N ALA A 396 18.74 -58.42 -28.32
CA ALA A 396 18.94 -59.44 -29.34
C ALA A 396 18.00 -59.26 -30.54
N LYS A 397 16.71 -58.99 -30.28
CA LYS A 397 15.70 -58.66 -31.30
C LYS A 397 16.04 -57.35 -32.04
N ALA A 398 16.57 -56.35 -31.34
CA ALA A 398 17.06 -55.13 -31.98
C ALA A 398 18.21 -55.42 -32.95
N THR A 399 19.20 -56.22 -32.55
CA THR A 399 20.33 -56.60 -33.42
C THR A 399 19.89 -57.47 -34.60
N GLU A 400 19.01 -58.45 -34.38
CA GLU A 400 18.47 -59.33 -35.43
C GLU A 400 17.69 -58.53 -36.48
N GLN A 401 16.80 -57.64 -36.06
CA GLN A 401 16.03 -56.82 -36.99
C GLN A 401 16.86 -55.71 -37.64
N SER A 402 17.91 -55.19 -36.97
CA SER A 402 18.79 -54.16 -37.55
C SER A 402 19.51 -54.60 -38.83
N ALA A 403 19.73 -55.91 -39.01
CA ALA A 403 20.37 -56.47 -40.20
C ALA A 403 19.48 -56.46 -41.45
N PHE A 404 18.17 -56.20 -41.31
CA PHE A 404 17.19 -56.28 -42.41
C PHE A 404 16.24 -55.07 -42.49
N ASP A 405 15.92 -54.42 -41.37
CA ASP A 405 14.99 -53.29 -41.29
C ASP A 405 15.48 -52.28 -40.24
N VAL A 406 16.32 -51.34 -40.66
CA VAL A 406 16.99 -50.33 -39.80
C VAL A 406 16.01 -49.57 -38.92
N LEU A 407 14.87 -49.12 -39.47
CA LEU A 407 13.83 -48.41 -38.72
C LEU A 407 13.28 -49.26 -37.57
N SER A 408 12.85 -50.49 -37.86
CA SER A 408 12.38 -51.44 -36.84
C SER A 408 13.48 -51.74 -35.81
N GLY A 409 14.73 -51.92 -36.26
CA GLY A 409 15.91 -52.07 -35.40
C GLY A 409 16.12 -50.89 -34.45
N THR A 410 15.93 -49.64 -34.89
CA THR A 410 16.02 -48.45 -34.00
C THR A 410 14.88 -48.39 -32.98
N GLU A 411 13.64 -48.76 -33.35
CA GLU A 411 12.51 -48.82 -32.41
C GLU A 411 12.79 -49.86 -31.28
N TRP A 412 13.31 -51.04 -31.63
CA TRP A 412 13.70 -52.06 -30.64
C TRP A 412 14.95 -51.68 -29.83
N ALA A 413 15.93 -51.00 -30.42
CA ALA A 413 17.12 -50.55 -29.70
C ALA A 413 16.78 -49.45 -28.67
N LEU A 414 15.87 -48.52 -29.00
CA LEU A 414 15.33 -47.55 -28.05
C LEU A 414 14.52 -48.22 -26.93
N LYS A 415 13.84 -49.34 -27.22
CA LYS A 415 13.20 -50.16 -26.18
C LYS A 415 14.22 -50.85 -25.28
N ALA A 416 15.31 -51.39 -25.85
CA ALA A 416 16.41 -52.00 -25.11
C ALA A 416 17.14 -50.99 -24.21
N GLU A 417 17.35 -49.76 -24.68
CA GLU A 417 17.91 -48.66 -23.88
C GLU A 417 17.01 -48.34 -22.67
N ARG A 418 15.69 -48.23 -22.88
CA ARG A 418 14.74 -47.99 -21.77
C ARG A 418 14.75 -49.10 -20.72
N THR A 419 14.76 -50.37 -21.14
CA THR A 419 14.84 -51.50 -20.19
C THR A 419 16.20 -51.56 -19.50
N CYS A 420 17.30 -51.25 -20.20
CA CYS A 420 18.64 -51.19 -19.61
C CYS A 420 18.78 -50.05 -18.59
N ASN A 421 18.21 -48.88 -18.87
CA ASN A 421 18.23 -47.72 -17.96
C ASN A 421 17.31 -47.92 -16.74
N ALA A 422 16.16 -48.58 -16.90
CA ALA A 422 15.31 -48.96 -15.77
C ALA A 422 16.03 -49.97 -14.85
N LEU A 423 16.60 -51.01 -15.43
CA LEU A 423 17.39 -52.02 -14.71
C LEU A 423 18.63 -51.43 -14.01
N GLN A 424 19.31 -50.46 -14.65
CA GLN A 424 20.39 -49.70 -14.03
C GLN A 424 19.90 -48.94 -12.80
N SER A 425 18.74 -48.28 -12.88
CA SER A 425 18.13 -47.57 -11.75
C SER A 425 17.73 -48.50 -10.61
N GLU A 426 17.14 -49.67 -10.92
CA GLU A 426 16.79 -50.70 -9.92
C GLU A 426 18.04 -51.28 -9.24
N TYR A 427 19.12 -51.46 -10.00
CA TYR A 427 20.41 -51.90 -9.46
C TYR A 427 21.06 -50.84 -8.55
N ASP A 428 21.11 -49.59 -9.01
CA ASP A 428 21.72 -48.50 -8.24
C ASP A 428 20.93 -48.21 -6.95
N GLU A 429 19.59 -48.25 -6.97
CA GLU A 429 18.75 -48.18 -5.77
C GLU A 429 18.99 -49.37 -4.81
N LEU A 430 19.20 -50.59 -5.33
CA LEU A 430 19.55 -51.76 -4.49
C LEU A 430 20.93 -51.62 -3.84
N VAL A 431 21.92 -51.04 -4.53
CA VAL A 431 23.24 -50.74 -3.95
C VAL A 431 23.13 -49.67 -2.86
N GLU A 432 22.35 -48.60 -3.07
CA GLU A 432 22.09 -47.57 -2.08
C GLU A 432 21.39 -48.13 -0.84
N LEU A 433 20.28 -48.86 -1.01
CA LEU A 433 19.51 -49.47 0.09
C LEU A 433 20.33 -50.47 0.91
N HIS A 434 21.23 -51.23 0.28
CA HIS A 434 22.16 -52.11 1.01
C HIS A 434 23.18 -51.30 1.82
N GLY A 435 23.73 -50.20 1.28
CA GLY A 435 24.61 -49.29 2.01
C GLY A 435 23.93 -48.64 3.21
N LEU A 436 22.67 -48.20 3.04
CA LEU A 436 21.85 -47.64 4.11
C LEU A 436 21.55 -48.67 5.21
N LEU A 437 21.26 -49.92 4.84
CA LEU A 437 21.07 -51.02 5.80
C LEU A 437 22.35 -51.33 6.61
N LEU A 438 23.53 -51.26 5.99
CA LEU A 438 24.81 -51.41 6.71
C LEU A 438 25.07 -50.27 7.70
N GLY A 439 24.59 -49.05 7.41
CA GLY A 439 24.64 -47.91 8.33
C GLY A 439 23.55 -47.89 9.40
N PHE A 440 22.48 -48.68 9.25
CA PHE A 440 21.33 -48.66 10.16
C PHE A 440 21.69 -48.92 11.65
N PRO A 441 22.56 -49.87 12.03
CA PRO A 441 22.91 -50.10 13.44
C PRO A 441 23.58 -48.90 14.12
N GLU A 442 24.30 -48.07 13.37
CA GLU A 442 24.88 -46.82 13.88
C GLU A 442 23.79 -45.75 14.06
N GLN A 443 22.85 -45.64 13.12
CA GLN A 443 21.70 -44.72 13.23
C GLN A 443 20.76 -45.12 14.38
N GLU A 444 20.49 -46.41 14.56
CA GLU A 444 19.72 -46.96 15.68
C GLU A 444 20.39 -46.60 17.01
N ARG A 445 21.71 -46.83 17.12
CA ARG A 445 22.50 -46.49 18.31
C ARG A 445 22.47 -44.99 18.61
N ASN A 446 22.78 -44.15 17.63
CA ASN A 446 22.81 -42.69 17.80
C ASN A 446 21.42 -42.15 18.19
N CYS A 447 20.34 -42.75 17.67
CA CYS A 447 18.97 -42.45 18.09
C CYS A 447 18.72 -42.84 19.55
N ARG A 448 19.09 -44.06 19.99
CA ARG A 448 18.92 -44.49 21.39
C ARG A 448 19.76 -43.65 22.36
N GLU A 449 20.97 -43.25 21.99
CA GLU A 449 21.82 -42.38 22.81
C GLU A 449 21.20 -40.97 22.92
N SER A 450 20.74 -40.38 21.80
CA SER A 450 20.04 -39.09 21.79
C SER A 450 18.75 -39.08 22.62
N VAL A 451 17.90 -40.11 22.47
CA VAL A 451 16.65 -40.25 23.23
C VAL A 451 16.94 -40.35 24.73
N LYS A 452 17.97 -41.10 25.14
CA LYS A 452 18.38 -41.22 26.53
C LYS A 452 18.99 -39.94 27.11
N GLU A 453 19.76 -39.20 26.33
CA GLU A 453 20.28 -37.89 26.72
C GLU A 453 19.14 -36.90 27.00
N ILE A 454 18.15 -36.81 26.11
CA ILE A 454 16.98 -35.94 26.30
C ILE A 454 16.15 -36.39 27.51
N ILE A 455 15.95 -37.70 27.72
CA ILE A 455 15.27 -38.24 28.91
C ILE A 455 16.01 -37.88 30.19
N GLN A 456 17.34 -37.91 30.21
CA GLN A 456 18.14 -37.54 31.39
C GLN A 456 18.16 -36.03 31.65
N ILE A 457 18.22 -35.19 30.62
CA ILE A 457 18.20 -33.73 30.76
C ILE A 457 16.85 -33.23 31.28
N HIS A 458 15.75 -33.89 30.88
CA HIS A 458 14.37 -33.48 31.19
C HIS A 458 13.62 -34.44 32.15
N ASN A 459 14.32 -35.41 32.77
CA ASN A 459 13.79 -36.49 33.63
C ASN A 459 12.54 -37.23 33.07
N LEU A 460 12.43 -37.42 31.76
CA LEU A 460 11.21 -37.89 31.06
C LEU A 460 10.97 -39.41 31.16
N HIS A 461 11.28 -40.01 32.31
CA HIS A 461 11.31 -41.47 32.51
C HIS A 461 9.96 -42.17 32.25
N ALA A 462 8.83 -41.48 32.36
CA ALA A 462 7.52 -42.07 32.03
C ALA A 462 7.42 -42.47 30.54
N PHE A 463 8.14 -41.78 29.65
CA PHE A 463 8.07 -41.94 28.20
C PHE A 463 9.22 -42.79 27.61
N GLU A 464 10.16 -43.28 28.44
CA GLU A 464 11.33 -44.05 27.99
C GLU A 464 10.92 -45.37 27.31
N ALA A 465 9.95 -46.09 27.87
CA ALA A 465 9.48 -47.36 27.30
C ALA A 465 8.83 -47.17 25.92
N ASP A 466 7.91 -46.21 25.80
CA ASP A 466 7.16 -45.98 24.56
C ASP A 466 8.07 -45.46 23.44
N THR A 467 8.95 -44.50 23.73
CA THR A 467 9.88 -43.93 22.73
C THR A 467 10.94 -44.93 22.28
N LEU A 468 11.48 -45.76 23.18
CA LEU A 468 12.39 -46.85 22.79
C LEU A 468 11.67 -47.96 21.99
N SER A 469 10.37 -48.20 22.23
CA SER A 469 9.59 -49.17 21.45
C SER A 469 9.47 -48.79 19.96
N LEU A 470 9.48 -47.49 19.63
CA LEU A 470 9.53 -47.02 18.24
C LEU A 470 10.87 -47.36 17.57
N VAL A 471 11.97 -47.31 18.33
CA VAL A 471 13.30 -47.71 17.86
C VAL A 471 13.38 -49.23 17.69
N ASP A 472 12.87 -50.00 18.65
CA ASP A 472 12.77 -51.48 18.54
C ASP A 472 11.94 -51.90 17.32
N ARG A 473 10.85 -51.17 17.04
CA ARG A 473 10.02 -51.38 15.84
C ARG A 473 10.76 -50.99 14.55
N SER A 474 11.57 -49.93 14.54
CA SER A 474 12.40 -49.59 13.37
C SER A 474 13.41 -50.69 13.06
N LYS A 475 13.95 -51.37 14.09
CA LYS A 475 14.85 -52.51 13.92
C LYS A 475 14.15 -53.71 13.28
N THR A 476 12.95 -54.10 13.73
CA THR A 476 12.24 -55.23 13.10
C THR A 476 11.84 -54.95 11.65
N LEU A 477 11.59 -53.69 11.28
CA LEU A 477 11.43 -53.30 9.87
C LEU A 477 12.75 -53.36 9.09
N SER A 478 13.91 -53.08 9.69
CA SER A 478 15.22 -53.25 9.04
C SER A 478 15.55 -54.74 8.77
N GLU A 479 15.12 -55.63 9.65
CA GLU A 479 15.25 -57.08 9.48
C GLU A 479 14.35 -57.58 8.33
N GLN A 480 13.13 -57.05 8.19
CA GLN A 480 12.25 -57.30 7.04
C GLN A 480 12.81 -56.71 5.73
N MET A 481 13.40 -55.52 5.77
CA MET A 481 14.05 -54.87 4.62
C MET A 481 15.21 -55.73 4.09
N LEU A 482 15.99 -56.37 4.98
CA LEU A 482 17.04 -57.31 4.59
C LEU A 482 16.47 -58.52 3.82
N ASP A 483 15.31 -59.05 4.22
CA ASP A 483 14.68 -60.19 3.56
C ASP A 483 14.00 -59.82 2.23
N GLU A 484 13.46 -58.61 2.08
CA GLU A 484 13.01 -58.09 0.78
C GLU A 484 14.19 -57.83 -0.17
N LEU A 485 15.32 -57.31 0.34
CA LEU A 485 16.56 -57.16 -0.45
C LEU A 485 17.13 -58.51 -0.90
N LYS A 486 17.11 -59.56 -0.05
CA LYS A 486 17.47 -60.93 -0.46
C LYS A 486 16.57 -61.44 -1.59
N GLN A 487 15.27 -61.12 -1.56
CA GLN A 487 14.34 -61.49 -2.62
C GLN A 487 14.54 -60.65 -3.91
N GLY A 488 15.20 -59.50 -3.82
CA GLY A 488 15.40 -58.55 -4.93
C GLY A 488 14.21 -57.59 -5.13
N GLN A 489 13.38 -57.39 -4.10
CA GLN A 489 12.21 -56.50 -4.14
C GLN A 489 12.60 -55.08 -3.71
N VAL A 490 13.23 -54.33 -4.63
CA VAL A 490 13.78 -52.99 -4.38
C VAL A 490 12.71 -52.00 -3.89
N SER A 491 11.52 -52.04 -4.48
CA SER A 491 10.39 -51.17 -4.12
C SER A 491 9.83 -51.46 -2.71
N SER A 492 9.70 -52.74 -2.34
CA SER A 492 9.35 -53.14 -0.96
C SER A 492 10.39 -52.62 0.03
N ALA A 493 11.67 -52.92 -0.21
CA ALA A 493 12.78 -52.54 0.65
C ALA A 493 12.87 -51.02 0.85
N ARG A 494 12.65 -50.23 -0.21
CA ARG A 494 12.54 -48.77 -0.14
C ARG A 494 11.41 -48.31 0.77
N SER A 495 10.20 -48.88 0.62
CA SER A 495 9.05 -48.52 1.46
C SER A 495 9.25 -48.87 2.93
N LEU A 496 10.01 -49.93 3.22
CA LEU A 496 10.41 -50.31 4.58
C LEU A 496 11.46 -49.34 5.13
N TRP A 497 12.48 -48.97 4.35
CA TRP A 497 13.48 -47.97 4.74
C TRP A 497 12.86 -46.61 5.09
N GLU A 498 11.94 -46.12 4.26
CA GLU A 498 11.22 -44.86 4.51
C GLU A 498 10.41 -44.92 5.83
N GLN A 499 9.86 -46.08 6.18
CA GLN A 499 9.20 -46.31 7.47
C GLN A 499 10.18 -46.42 8.65
N CYS A 500 11.32 -47.10 8.50
CA CYS A 500 12.39 -47.16 9.50
C CYS A 500 12.87 -45.75 9.87
N HIS A 501 13.21 -44.94 8.86
CA HIS A 501 13.67 -43.57 9.07
C HIS A 501 12.58 -42.70 9.69
N LYS A 502 11.30 -42.87 9.30
CA LYS A 502 10.19 -42.17 9.95
C LYS A 502 10.14 -42.48 11.44
N LEU A 503 10.14 -43.76 11.84
CA LEU A 503 10.06 -44.16 13.26
C LEU A 503 11.23 -43.62 14.10
N LEU A 504 12.46 -43.69 13.58
CA LEU A 504 13.63 -43.10 14.26
C LEU A 504 13.48 -41.59 14.46
N ARG A 505 12.98 -40.86 13.45
CA ARG A 505 12.74 -39.41 13.55
C ARG A 505 11.60 -39.09 14.52
N GLU A 506 10.55 -39.91 14.53
CA GLU A 506 9.37 -39.77 15.38
C GLU A 506 9.71 -40.03 16.87
N ALA A 507 10.61 -40.96 17.17
CA ALA A 507 11.14 -41.18 18.52
C ALA A 507 11.91 -39.96 19.06
N VAL A 508 12.82 -39.38 18.27
CA VAL A 508 13.59 -38.20 18.70
C VAL A 508 12.72 -36.94 18.79
N SER A 509 11.83 -36.70 17.82
CA SER A 509 11.02 -35.48 17.81
C SER A 509 9.94 -35.47 18.89
N SER A 510 9.32 -36.61 19.21
CA SER A 510 8.34 -36.71 20.29
C SER A 510 8.96 -36.43 21.66
N ILE A 511 10.11 -37.02 21.97
CA ILE A 511 10.79 -36.77 23.26
C ILE A 511 11.37 -35.34 23.36
N THR A 512 11.83 -34.77 22.24
CA THR A 512 12.27 -33.35 22.19
C THR A 512 11.10 -32.42 22.49
N LYS A 513 9.94 -32.61 21.84
CA LYS A 513 8.72 -31.83 22.10
C LYS A 513 8.28 -31.92 23.57
N LEU A 514 8.39 -33.09 24.20
CA LEU A 514 8.07 -33.25 25.62
C LEU A 514 9.06 -32.51 26.53
N GLY A 515 10.35 -32.49 26.20
CA GLY A 515 11.36 -31.70 26.92
C GLY A 515 11.14 -30.19 26.80
N GLU A 516 10.77 -29.71 25.61
CA GLU A 516 10.37 -28.32 25.35
C GLU A 516 9.09 -27.92 26.09
N LEU A 517 8.06 -28.77 26.06
CA LEU A 517 6.81 -28.57 26.81
C LEU A 517 7.06 -28.51 28.31
N ARG A 518 7.83 -29.45 28.87
CA ARG A 518 8.23 -29.41 30.28
C ARG A 518 8.92 -28.10 30.63
N ARG A 519 9.89 -27.67 29.81
CA ARG A 519 10.62 -26.42 30.05
C ARG A 519 9.69 -25.20 30.02
N SER A 520 8.87 -25.08 28.98
CA SER A 520 7.90 -23.97 28.86
C SER A 520 6.90 -23.95 30.00
N ASN A 521 6.46 -25.12 30.49
CA ASN A 521 5.60 -25.23 31.66
C ASN A 521 6.30 -24.78 32.96
N MET A 522 7.58 -25.10 33.15
CA MET A 522 8.36 -24.62 34.29
C MET A 522 8.59 -23.10 34.22
N ASP A 523 9.00 -22.58 33.06
CA ASP A 523 9.17 -21.13 32.83
C ASP A 523 7.86 -20.36 33.09
N LYS A 524 6.69 -20.92 32.73
CA LYS A 524 5.36 -20.39 33.06
C LYS A 524 5.03 -20.51 34.55
N ALA A 525 5.31 -21.64 35.18
CA ALA A 525 5.02 -21.87 36.59
C ALA A 525 5.73 -20.82 37.48
N ASP A 526 6.99 -20.51 37.19
CA ASP A 526 7.76 -19.49 37.92
C ASP A 526 7.24 -18.06 37.65
N ALA A 527 6.82 -17.76 36.41
CA ALA A 527 6.22 -16.47 36.06
C ALA A 527 4.85 -16.25 36.76
N LEU A 528 4.00 -17.28 36.76
CA LEU A 528 2.70 -17.25 37.44
C LEU A 528 2.87 -17.22 38.97
N ASP A 529 3.82 -17.97 39.53
CA ASP A 529 4.15 -17.91 40.96
C ASP A 529 4.63 -16.50 41.38
N HIS A 530 5.34 -15.79 40.50
CA HIS A 530 5.67 -14.38 40.71
C HIS A 530 4.45 -13.45 40.60
N LYS A 531 3.57 -13.61 39.60
CA LYS A 531 2.29 -12.87 39.50
C LYS A 531 1.41 -13.07 40.74
N LEU A 532 1.25 -14.32 41.20
CA LEU A 532 0.46 -14.66 42.38
C LEU A 532 1.00 -13.95 43.64
N LYS A 533 2.33 -13.86 43.81
CA LYS A 533 2.96 -13.09 44.89
C LYS A 533 2.67 -11.59 44.80
N GLN A 534 2.60 -11.02 43.60
CA GLN A 534 2.20 -9.61 43.42
C GLN A 534 0.69 -9.43 43.73
N LEU A 535 -0.18 -10.32 43.24
CA LEU A 535 -1.61 -10.31 43.53
C LEU A 535 -1.92 -10.46 45.03
N ILE A 536 -1.13 -11.22 45.77
CA ILE A 536 -1.22 -11.33 47.25
C ILE A 536 -0.89 -9.99 47.94
N VAL A 537 0.12 -9.25 47.47
CA VAL A 537 0.41 -7.89 47.99
C VAL A 537 -0.71 -6.91 47.64
N THR A 538 -1.28 -7.02 46.43
CA THR A 538 -2.43 -6.20 46.01
C THR A 538 -3.70 -6.53 46.80
N ARG A 539 -3.96 -7.80 47.13
CA ARG A 539 -5.03 -8.24 48.06
C ARG A 539 -4.88 -7.56 49.41
N ASP A 540 -3.68 -7.63 50.00
CA ASP A 540 -3.44 -7.08 51.33
C ASP A 540 -3.69 -5.55 51.33
N LYS A 541 -3.17 -4.84 50.32
CA LYS A 541 -3.49 -3.41 50.11
C LYS A 541 -5.01 -3.16 49.96
N LEU A 542 -5.70 -3.93 49.12
CA LEU A 542 -7.16 -3.78 48.93
C LEU A 542 -7.92 -3.99 50.24
N SER A 543 -7.50 -4.95 51.07
CA SER A 543 -8.12 -5.19 52.37
C SER A 543 -7.92 -4.02 53.36
N ASP A 544 -6.74 -3.40 53.36
CA ASP A 544 -6.45 -2.21 54.16
C ASP A 544 -7.22 -0.97 53.68
N GLU A 545 -7.37 -0.77 52.36
CA GLU A 545 -8.15 0.34 51.80
C GLU A 545 -9.66 0.15 51.99
N LEU A 546 -10.19 -1.07 51.83
CA LEU A 546 -11.60 -1.39 52.12
C LEU A 546 -11.92 -1.22 53.62
N LEU A 547 -11.00 -1.62 54.52
CA LEU A 547 -11.15 -1.36 55.95
C LEU A 547 -11.19 0.16 56.24
N GLN A 548 -10.29 0.93 55.64
CA GLN A 548 -10.31 2.39 55.77
C GLN A 548 -11.60 3.01 55.20
N LEU A 549 -12.08 2.57 54.04
CA LEU A 549 -13.35 3.01 53.47
C LEU A 549 -14.53 2.75 54.41
N SER A 550 -14.55 1.61 55.09
CA SER A 550 -15.59 1.27 56.07
C SER A 550 -15.66 2.25 57.26
N HIS A 551 -14.56 2.96 57.53
CA HIS A 551 -14.48 4.02 58.54
C HIS A 551 -14.70 5.44 57.99
N ARG A 552 -14.63 5.65 56.66
CA ARG A 552 -14.81 6.96 56.01
C ARG A 552 -16.21 7.14 55.41
N TYR A 553 -16.82 6.09 54.85
CA TYR A 553 -18.01 6.17 53.99
C TYR A 553 -19.15 5.26 54.44
N VAL A 554 -20.39 5.68 54.19
CA VAL A 554 -21.61 4.89 54.51
C VAL A 554 -21.62 3.57 53.72
N LYS A 555 -21.98 2.48 54.40
CA LYS A 555 -21.95 1.10 53.87
C LYS A 555 -22.65 0.91 52.51
N SER A 556 -23.68 1.69 52.20
CA SER A 556 -24.39 1.62 50.92
C SER A 556 -23.54 1.99 49.70
N LEU A 557 -22.37 2.62 49.87
CA LEU A 557 -21.45 2.97 48.77
C LEU A 557 -20.47 1.84 48.43
N TRP A 558 -20.09 1.01 49.41
CA TRP A 558 -19.01 0.02 49.26
C TRP A 558 -19.46 -1.45 49.46
N THR A 559 -20.75 -1.72 49.69
CA THR A 559 -21.25 -3.10 49.83
C THR A 559 -21.02 -3.92 48.56
N ASP A 560 -21.33 -3.36 47.40
CA ASP A 560 -21.20 -4.04 46.11
C ASP A 560 -19.72 -4.35 45.80
N MET A 561 -18.82 -3.39 46.06
CA MET A 561 -17.37 -3.58 45.97
C MET A 561 -16.84 -4.62 46.97
N GLN A 562 -17.47 -4.77 48.15
CA GLN A 562 -17.14 -5.85 49.08
C GLN A 562 -17.51 -7.22 48.51
N GLU A 563 -18.69 -7.36 47.88
CA GLU A 563 -19.10 -8.62 47.24
C GLU A 563 -18.20 -8.97 46.05
N GLU A 564 -17.82 -7.98 45.22
CA GLU A 564 -16.82 -8.17 44.17
C GLU A 564 -15.46 -8.62 44.72
N TYR A 565 -14.97 -8.01 45.81
CA TYR A 565 -13.73 -8.41 46.48
C TYR A 565 -13.80 -9.81 47.11
N ASP A 566 -14.90 -10.16 47.78
CA ASP A 566 -15.09 -11.48 48.41
C ASP A 566 -15.26 -12.60 47.36
N ASN A 567 -15.71 -12.27 46.14
CA ASN A 567 -15.68 -13.16 44.98
C ASN A 567 -14.26 -13.28 44.40
N TRP A 568 -13.61 -12.16 44.08
CA TRP A 568 -12.21 -12.10 43.60
C TRP A 568 -11.23 -12.86 44.50
N LEU A 569 -11.38 -12.75 45.83
CA LEU A 569 -10.59 -13.48 46.82
C LEU A 569 -10.78 -15.00 46.73
N ARG A 570 -12.02 -15.45 46.48
CA ARG A 570 -12.37 -16.87 46.31
C ARG A 570 -11.73 -17.45 45.05
N ASP A 571 -11.81 -16.70 43.96
CA ASP A 571 -11.35 -17.13 42.64
C ASP A 571 -9.81 -17.11 42.59
N LEU A 572 -9.16 -16.09 43.18
CA LEU A 572 -7.70 -16.08 43.43
C LEU A 572 -7.24 -17.27 44.29
N THR A 573 -8.04 -17.70 45.27
CA THR A 573 -7.75 -18.87 46.10
C THR A 573 -7.88 -20.18 45.33
N ALA A 574 -8.86 -20.29 44.42
CA ALA A 574 -8.99 -21.43 43.51
C ALA A 574 -7.79 -21.49 42.54
N ALA A 575 -7.49 -20.38 41.87
CA ALA A 575 -6.37 -20.26 40.94
C ALA A 575 -5.01 -20.56 41.61
N SER A 576 -4.79 -20.14 42.86
CA SER A 576 -3.60 -20.50 43.64
C SER A 576 -3.46 -22.01 43.85
N LYS A 577 -4.57 -22.73 44.06
CA LYS A 577 -4.57 -24.19 44.23
C LYS A 577 -4.35 -24.90 42.90
N ASP A 578 -4.94 -24.39 41.83
CA ASP A 578 -4.84 -25.03 40.51
C ASP A 578 -3.46 -24.77 39.86
N LEU A 579 -2.79 -23.66 40.23
CA LEU A 579 -1.35 -23.45 39.98
C LEU A 579 -0.49 -24.54 40.62
N ASP A 580 -0.77 -24.93 41.87
CA ASP A 580 -0.03 -26.01 42.53
C ASP A 580 -0.33 -27.39 41.91
N ILE A 581 -1.54 -27.62 41.40
CA ILE A 581 -1.89 -28.82 40.62
C ILE A 581 -1.13 -28.86 39.29
N ALA A 582 -1.02 -27.73 38.57
CA ALA A 582 -0.24 -27.65 37.33
C ALA A 582 1.27 -27.85 37.57
N LYS A 583 1.79 -27.36 38.70
CA LYS A 583 3.15 -27.64 39.18
C LYS A 583 3.34 -29.14 39.47
N THR A 584 2.42 -29.82 40.16
CA THR A 584 2.56 -31.27 40.42
C THR A 584 2.46 -32.11 39.15
N GLN A 585 1.57 -31.75 38.21
CA GLN A 585 1.45 -32.41 36.91
C GLN A 585 2.70 -32.25 36.04
N THR A 586 3.39 -31.11 36.14
CA THR A 586 4.68 -30.84 35.46
C THR A 586 5.88 -31.48 36.20
N GLY A 587 5.71 -31.88 37.46
CA GLY A 587 6.76 -32.51 38.25
C GLY A 587 7.14 -33.91 37.77
N ASP A 588 8.33 -34.36 38.18
CA ASP A 588 8.95 -35.63 37.76
C ASP A 588 8.09 -36.88 38.01
N ARG A 589 7.07 -36.79 38.88
CA ARG A 589 6.21 -37.89 39.31
C ARG A 589 5.02 -38.15 38.38
N GLU A 590 4.45 -37.12 37.77
CA GLU A 590 3.21 -37.23 36.98
C GLU A 590 3.41 -37.01 35.50
N GLN A 591 4.30 -36.08 35.11
CA GLN A 591 4.72 -35.84 33.72
C GLN A 591 3.56 -35.57 32.73
N ASN A 592 2.43 -35.05 33.22
CA ASN A 592 1.20 -34.77 32.48
C ASN A 592 1.27 -33.39 31.78
N PHE A 593 2.33 -33.15 31.00
CA PHE A 593 2.70 -31.81 30.53
C PHE A 593 1.62 -31.10 29.68
N GLU A 594 0.84 -31.82 28.88
CA GLU A 594 -0.22 -31.20 28.05
C GLU A 594 -1.43 -30.74 28.89
N SER A 595 -1.77 -31.47 29.97
CA SER A 595 -2.79 -31.07 30.95
C SER A 595 -2.32 -29.89 31.81
N ALA A 596 -1.08 -29.95 32.29
CA ALA A 596 -0.50 -28.83 33.03
C ALA A 596 -0.41 -27.56 32.17
N LYS A 597 -0.11 -27.71 30.87
CA LYS A 597 -0.04 -26.57 29.95
C LYS A 597 -1.39 -25.84 29.85
N SER A 598 -2.51 -26.54 29.66
CA SER A 598 -3.81 -25.86 29.57
C SER A 598 -4.11 -25.11 30.87
N ILE A 599 -3.88 -25.72 32.03
CA ILE A 599 -4.08 -25.05 33.32
C ILE A 599 -3.19 -23.80 33.44
N PHE A 600 -1.93 -23.82 32.99
CA PHE A 600 -1.09 -22.62 32.96
C PHE A 600 -1.50 -21.56 31.93
N ASP A 601 -2.14 -21.95 30.83
CA ASP A 601 -2.68 -21.01 29.84
C ASP A 601 -3.97 -20.36 30.37
N ASP A 602 -4.87 -21.14 30.98
CA ASP A 602 -6.10 -20.66 31.64
C ASP A 602 -5.76 -19.71 32.81
N LEU A 603 -4.83 -20.10 33.71
CA LEU A 603 -4.38 -19.27 34.84
C LEU A 603 -3.70 -17.96 34.42
N ALA A 604 -3.12 -17.91 33.22
CA ALA A 604 -2.51 -16.67 32.71
C ALA A 604 -3.57 -15.63 32.33
N GLU A 605 -4.70 -16.08 31.75
CA GLU A 605 -5.86 -15.22 31.50
C GLU A 605 -6.53 -14.80 32.82
N ASP A 606 -6.80 -15.75 33.72
CA ASP A 606 -7.38 -15.47 35.05
C ASP A 606 -6.57 -14.39 35.81
N PHE A 607 -5.25 -14.52 35.87
CA PHE A 607 -4.41 -13.55 36.58
C PHE A 607 -4.43 -12.15 35.94
N GLU A 608 -4.58 -12.03 34.62
CA GLU A 608 -4.78 -10.71 33.97
C GLU A 608 -6.17 -10.13 34.29
N THR A 609 -7.22 -10.95 34.42
CA THR A 609 -8.51 -10.47 34.93
C THR A 609 -8.44 -10.04 36.39
N PHE A 610 -7.69 -10.75 37.24
CA PHE A 610 -7.51 -10.40 38.65
C PHE A 610 -6.72 -9.09 38.82
N GLU A 611 -5.68 -8.86 38.03
CA GLU A 611 -4.94 -7.58 37.98
C GLU A 611 -5.88 -6.43 37.56
N ALA A 612 -6.69 -6.62 36.52
CA ALA A 612 -7.62 -5.61 36.02
C ALA A 612 -8.76 -5.29 37.00
N ALA A 613 -9.35 -6.30 37.65
CA ALA A 613 -10.38 -6.13 38.66
C ALA A 613 -9.85 -5.36 39.88
N ALA A 614 -8.68 -5.76 40.40
CA ALA A 614 -8.04 -5.10 41.53
C ALA A 614 -7.67 -3.63 41.24
N ALA A 615 -7.19 -3.35 40.02
CA ALA A 615 -6.93 -1.98 39.58
C ALA A 615 -8.22 -1.15 39.45
N THR A 616 -9.32 -1.74 38.98
CA THR A 616 -10.64 -1.09 38.86
C THR A 616 -11.23 -0.76 40.23
N MET A 617 -11.09 -1.66 41.20
CA MET A 617 -11.46 -1.39 42.60
C MET A 617 -10.65 -0.19 43.12
N LEU A 618 -9.31 -0.25 43.10
CA LEU A 618 -8.44 0.83 43.61
C LEU A 618 -8.70 2.20 42.94
N ALA A 619 -8.93 2.23 41.63
CA ALA A 619 -9.28 3.46 40.92
C ALA A 619 -10.64 4.04 41.37
N THR A 620 -11.60 3.18 41.71
CA THR A 620 -12.90 3.58 42.24
C THR A 620 -12.78 4.16 43.66
N ILE A 621 -11.91 3.58 44.50
CA ILE A 621 -11.56 4.13 45.83
C ILE A 621 -10.97 5.55 45.68
N GLU A 622 -9.97 5.71 44.80
CA GLU A 622 -9.34 7.00 44.52
C GLU A 622 -10.34 8.03 43.96
N GLN A 623 -11.27 7.61 43.10
CA GLN A 623 -12.35 8.47 42.60
C GLN A 623 -13.29 8.96 43.71
N TRP A 624 -13.63 8.14 44.71
CA TRP A 624 -14.48 8.55 45.83
C TRP A 624 -13.79 9.55 46.78
N ASP A 625 -12.49 9.37 47.06
CA ASP A 625 -11.69 10.35 47.80
C ASP A 625 -11.56 11.66 47.02
N ALA A 626 -11.26 11.58 45.71
CA ALA A 626 -11.13 12.74 44.84
C ALA A 626 -12.45 13.53 44.69
N THR A 627 -13.59 12.85 44.62
CA THR A 627 -14.92 13.48 44.55
C THR A 627 -15.27 14.19 45.87
N ASN A 628 -15.01 13.55 47.01
CA ASN A 628 -15.18 14.13 48.35
C ASN A 628 -14.32 15.39 48.54
N TYR A 629 -13.07 15.37 48.08
CA TYR A 629 -12.20 16.55 48.07
C TYR A 629 -12.69 17.63 47.10
N GLY A 630 -13.15 17.26 45.89
CA GLY A 630 -13.70 18.17 44.89
C GLY A 630 -14.92 18.95 45.40
N LEU A 631 -15.90 18.26 45.98
CA LEU A 631 -17.12 18.86 46.54
C LEU A 631 -16.81 19.87 47.66
N ARG A 632 -15.85 19.56 48.55
CA ARG A 632 -15.40 20.49 49.61
C ARG A 632 -14.76 21.74 49.03
N ASN A 633 -13.85 21.59 48.06
CA ASN A 633 -13.21 22.74 47.41
C ASN A 633 -14.22 23.62 46.63
N GLN A 634 -15.25 23.01 46.02
CA GLN A 634 -16.33 23.74 45.36
C GLN A 634 -17.14 24.55 46.38
N PHE A 635 -17.57 23.93 47.47
CA PHE A 635 -18.26 24.62 48.57
C PHE A 635 -17.45 25.80 49.13
N ASP A 636 -16.16 25.60 49.45
CA ASP A 636 -15.26 26.67 49.92
C ASP A 636 -15.11 27.79 48.87
N THR A 637 -15.08 27.44 47.59
CA THR A 637 -15.03 28.40 46.48
C THR A 637 -16.32 29.22 46.41
N ASP A 638 -17.49 28.58 46.44
CA ASP A 638 -18.79 29.24 46.36
C ASP A 638 -19.06 30.14 47.58
N LEU A 639 -18.67 29.70 48.78
CA LEU A 639 -18.70 30.53 50.00
C LEU A 639 -17.79 31.77 49.86
N SER A 640 -16.61 31.61 49.25
CA SER A 640 -15.72 32.74 48.96
C SER A 640 -16.30 33.71 47.92
N LEU A 641 -17.00 33.21 46.91
CA LEU A 641 -17.68 34.02 45.88
C LEU A 641 -18.82 34.84 46.47
N TYR A 642 -19.63 34.23 47.36
CA TYR A 642 -20.68 34.94 48.11
C TYR A 642 -20.08 36.09 48.92
N HIS A 643 -19.06 35.83 49.74
CA HIS A 643 -18.40 36.87 50.53
C HIS A 643 -17.76 37.96 49.64
N GLN A 644 -17.16 37.60 48.51
CA GLN A 644 -16.61 38.55 47.55
C GLN A 644 -17.70 39.45 46.93
N ALA A 645 -18.88 38.91 46.61
CA ALA A 645 -20.01 39.69 46.09
C ALA A 645 -20.54 40.70 47.13
N ILE A 646 -20.61 40.30 48.41
CA ILE A 646 -21.01 41.19 49.51
C ILE A 646 -19.97 42.30 49.76
N GLU A 647 -18.67 42.00 49.73
CA GLU A 647 -17.61 43.03 49.84
C GLU A 647 -17.53 43.95 48.61
N HIS A 648 -17.85 43.45 47.42
CA HIS A 648 -18.00 44.26 46.21
C HIS A 648 -19.15 45.28 46.37
N CYS A 649 -20.30 44.86 46.91
CA CYS A 649 -21.41 45.75 47.24
C CYS A 649 -21.00 46.85 48.23
N LYS A 650 -20.32 46.50 49.33
CA LYS A 650 -19.81 47.47 50.31
C LYS A 650 -18.85 48.47 49.66
N THR A 651 -17.88 47.98 48.89
CA THR A 651 -16.86 48.78 48.20
C THR A 651 -17.46 49.76 47.19
N ASN A 652 -18.36 49.30 46.33
CA ASN A 652 -19.04 50.13 45.33
C ASN A 652 -20.18 50.99 45.93
N ARG A 653 -20.41 50.95 47.25
CA ARG A 653 -21.51 51.62 47.96
C ARG A 653 -22.88 51.24 47.38
N ILE A 654 -23.10 49.97 47.09
CA ILE A 654 -24.41 49.41 46.71
C ILE A 654 -25.15 49.15 48.01
N TYR A 655 -26.28 49.82 48.21
CA TYR A 655 -27.14 49.58 49.36
C TYR A 655 -28.05 48.39 49.03
N LEU A 656 -27.78 47.26 49.66
CA LEU A 656 -28.69 46.11 49.70
C LEU A 656 -29.77 46.40 50.75
N THR A 657 -31.00 45.95 50.54
CA THR A 657 -32.08 46.14 51.54
C THR A 657 -31.83 45.22 52.74
N PRO A 658 -32.22 45.62 53.97
CA PRO A 658 -32.04 44.76 55.16
C PRO A 658 -32.77 43.42 55.04
N GLU A 659 -33.92 43.41 54.36
CA GLU A 659 -34.72 42.23 54.02
C GLU A 659 -33.93 41.26 53.12
N PHE A 660 -33.41 41.74 51.98
CA PHE A 660 -32.57 40.93 51.09
C PHE A 660 -31.31 40.41 51.78
N MET A 661 -30.66 41.21 52.63
CA MET A 661 -29.50 40.76 53.41
C MET A 661 -29.88 39.62 54.37
N HIS A 662 -30.98 39.77 55.12
CA HIS A 662 -31.42 38.75 56.07
C HIS A 662 -31.83 37.44 55.39
N ASP A 663 -32.57 37.53 54.28
CA ASP A 663 -32.96 36.35 53.48
C ASP A 663 -31.74 35.64 52.89
N ALA A 664 -30.77 36.40 52.36
CA ALA A 664 -29.54 35.85 51.78
C ALA A 664 -28.61 35.23 52.84
N GLU A 665 -28.40 35.90 53.97
CA GLU A 665 -27.62 35.38 55.10
C GLU A 665 -28.29 34.11 55.66
N SER A 666 -29.60 34.13 55.92
CA SER A 666 -30.34 32.97 56.43
C SER A 666 -30.34 31.77 55.48
N ALA A 667 -30.39 32.00 54.15
CA ALA A 667 -30.31 30.92 53.17
C ALA A 667 -28.91 30.31 53.08
N ILE A 668 -27.86 31.14 53.12
CA ILE A 668 -26.46 30.69 53.09
C ILE A 668 -26.08 29.97 54.38
N ASP A 669 -26.41 30.51 55.56
CA ASP A 669 -26.11 29.88 56.85
C ASP A 669 -26.78 28.51 56.98
N SER A 670 -28.07 28.41 56.61
CA SER A 670 -28.83 27.15 56.65
C SER A 670 -28.23 26.08 55.73
N GLN A 671 -27.89 26.43 54.49
CA GLN A 671 -27.31 25.48 53.53
C GLN A 671 -25.82 25.18 53.80
N SER A 672 -25.10 26.12 54.42
CA SER A 672 -23.76 25.91 54.94
C SER A 672 -23.79 24.93 56.12
N GLU A 673 -24.74 25.06 57.04
CA GLU A 673 -24.91 24.14 58.17
C GLU A 673 -25.30 22.72 57.71
N THR A 674 -26.21 22.56 56.73
CA THR A 674 -26.55 21.22 56.19
C THR A 674 -25.37 20.56 55.50
N PHE A 675 -24.63 21.29 54.65
CA PHE A 675 -23.44 20.77 53.98
C PHE A 675 -22.33 20.42 54.99
N GLN A 676 -22.02 21.31 55.94
CA GLN A 676 -20.98 21.05 56.95
C GLN A 676 -21.35 19.86 57.83
N ASN A 677 -22.59 19.75 58.32
CA ASN A 677 -23.03 18.59 59.12
C ASN A 677 -22.94 17.27 58.33
N ALA A 678 -23.23 17.28 57.03
CA ALA A 678 -22.99 16.12 56.17
C ALA A 678 -21.49 15.82 56.01
N ALA A 679 -20.67 16.84 55.78
CA ALA A 679 -19.22 16.75 55.57
C ALA A 679 -18.41 16.36 56.83
N THR A 680 -18.95 16.61 58.04
CA THR A 680 -18.37 16.22 59.33
C THR A 680 -19.06 15.02 59.98
N SER A 681 -20.04 14.42 59.32
CA SER A 681 -20.67 13.17 59.78
C SER A 681 -19.64 12.03 59.86
N SER A 682 -19.79 11.13 60.84
CA SER A 682 -18.79 10.08 61.12
C SER A 682 -18.69 9.00 60.04
N LEU A 683 -19.61 8.99 59.06
CA LEU A 683 -19.55 8.18 57.85
C LEU A 683 -20.12 9.04 56.72
N CYS A 684 -19.26 9.48 55.80
CA CYS A 684 -19.63 10.38 54.72
C CYS A 684 -20.56 9.66 53.72
N ASN A 685 -21.71 10.28 53.41
CA ASN A 685 -22.54 9.87 52.29
C ASN A 685 -22.30 10.81 51.11
N LEU A 686 -21.51 10.35 50.14
CA LEU A 686 -21.06 11.16 48.99
C LEU A 686 -22.25 11.70 48.17
N LEU A 687 -23.31 10.91 47.97
CA LEU A 687 -24.50 11.30 47.21
C LEU A 687 -25.28 12.45 47.88
N LEU A 688 -25.36 12.43 49.23
CA LEU A 688 -26.00 13.53 49.98
C LEU A 688 -25.09 14.77 50.00
N LEU A 689 -23.78 14.59 50.09
CA LEU A 689 -22.82 15.69 50.04
C LEU A 689 -22.84 16.42 48.69
N GLU A 690 -22.95 15.65 47.59
CA GLU A 690 -23.17 16.16 46.23
C GLU A 690 -24.49 16.94 46.13
N GLN A 691 -25.60 16.35 46.57
CA GLN A 691 -26.92 17.00 46.58
C GLN A 691 -26.95 18.31 47.36
N TYR A 692 -26.31 18.38 48.54
CA TYR A 692 -26.23 19.61 49.32
C TYR A 692 -25.24 20.63 48.74
N GLY A 693 -24.15 20.16 48.12
CA GLY A 693 -23.20 21.02 47.41
C GLY A 693 -23.84 21.73 46.22
N ASP A 694 -24.58 21.01 45.38
CA ASP A 694 -25.34 21.59 44.25
C ASP A 694 -26.40 22.58 44.73
N SER A 695 -27.14 22.26 45.80
CA SER A 695 -28.16 23.15 46.36
C SER A 695 -27.56 24.43 46.96
N PHE A 696 -26.36 24.34 47.55
CA PHE A 696 -25.60 25.50 48.00
C PHE A 696 -25.10 26.34 46.81
N HIS A 697 -24.53 25.70 45.79
CA HIS A 697 -24.06 26.36 44.56
C HIS A 697 -25.18 27.13 43.84
N GLU A 698 -26.36 26.52 43.65
CA GLU A 698 -27.52 27.20 43.05
C GLU A 698 -27.98 28.40 43.90
N THR A 699 -27.93 28.28 45.23
CA THR A 699 -28.28 29.37 46.17
C THR A 699 -27.29 30.54 46.05
N VAL A 700 -25.97 30.27 46.04
CA VAL A 700 -24.92 31.27 45.85
C VAL A 700 -25.04 31.95 44.48
N ALA A 701 -25.23 31.17 43.41
CA ALA A 701 -25.39 31.69 42.05
C ALA A 701 -26.63 32.59 41.93
N SER A 702 -27.77 32.18 42.51
CA SER A 702 -29.00 32.97 42.58
C SER A 702 -28.76 34.32 43.27
N ILE A 703 -28.16 34.32 44.47
CA ILE A 703 -27.83 35.55 45.21
C ILE A 703 -26.87 36.45 44.41
N CYS A 704 -25.85 35.88 43.77
CA CYS A 704 -24.91 36.64 42.95
C CYS A 704 -25.58 37.30 41.73
N THR A 705 -26.51 36.61 41.04
CA THR A 705 -27.25 37.23 39.93
C THR A 705 -28.22 38.31 40.39
N MET A 706 -28.84 38.16 41.57
CA MET A 706 -29.66 39.21 42.18
C MET A 706 -28.83 40.45 42.52
N ILE A 707 -27.64 40.27 43.11
CA ILE A 707 -26.67 41.35 43.37
C ILE A 707 -26.28 42.08 42.07
N GLN A 708 -25.99 41.34 41.00
CA GLN A 708 -25.66 41.95 39.69
C GLN A 708 -26.84 42.74 39.10
N ARG A 709 -28.08 42.26 39.23
CA ARG A 709 -29.29 43.01 38.83
C ARG A 709 -29.46 44.29 39.65
N ILE A 710 -29.22 44.24 40.96
CA ILE A 710 -29.24 45.41 41.85
C ILE A 710 -28.19 46.45 41.42
N GLU A 711 -26.97 46.03 41.10
CA GLU A 711 -25.91 46.92 40.59
C GLU A 711 -26.27 47.57 39.25
N GLN A 712 -26.81 46.80 38.30
CA GLN A 712 -27.28 47.33 37.01
C GLN A 712 -28.44 48.32 37.17
N ASN A 713 -29.40 48.02 38.05
CA ASN A 713 -30.51 48.92 38.38
C ASN A 713 -30.01 50.23 38.99
N LYS A 714 -29.07 50.16 39.95
CA LYS A 714 -28.42 51.34 40.56
C LYS A 714 -27.70 52.20 39.52
N TYR A 715 -26.85 51.60 38.68
CA TYR A 715 -26.10 52.33 37.64
C TYR A 715 -27.06 53.05 36.68
N THR A 716 -28.09 52.33 36.22
CA THR A 716 -29.13 52.87 35.33
C THR A 716 -29.90 54.02 35.99
N ALA A 717 -30.27 53.89 37.27
CA ALA A 717 -30.98 54.93 38.01
C ALA A 717 -30.14 56.20 38.18
N VAL A 718 -28.87 56.08 38.58
CA VAL A 718 -27.95 57.22 38.73
C VAL A 718 -27.66 57.89 37.39
N GLN A 719 -27.46 57.11 36.30
CA GLN A 719 -27.28 57.67 34.97
C GLN A 719 -28.52 58.43 34.49
N LYS A 720 -29.72 57.83 34.59
CA LYS A 720 -30.99 58.48 34.24
C LYS A 720 -31.22 59.76 35.04
N LEU A 721 -31.00 59.74 36.35
CA LEU A 721 -31.15 60.92 37.21
C LEU A 721 -30.30 62.10 36.73
N ASN A 722 -29.02 61.85 36.42
CA ASN A 722 -28.10 62.88 35.92
C ASN A 722 -28.50 63.42 34.54
N MET A 723 -28.98 62.56 33.65
CA MET A 723 -29.50 62.96 32.33
C MET A 723 -30.78 63.80 32.44
N LEU A 724 -31.69 63.44 33.34
CA LEU A 724 -32.95 64.17 33.57
C LEU A 724 -32.73 65.50 34.27
N ASP A 725 -31.81 65.58 35.23
CA ASP A 725 -31.41 66.84 35.89
C ASP A 725 -30.76 67.82 34.90
N THR A 726 -29.89 67.32 34.01
CA THR A 726 -29.32 68.12 32.91
C THR A 726 -30.41 68.61 31.94
N SER A 727 -31.31 67.73 31.53
CA SER A 727 -32.40 68.04 30.61
C SER A 727 -33.40 69.04 31.21
N PHE A 728 -33.76 68.87 32.48
CA PHE A 728 -34.64 69.78 33.21
C PHE A 728 -34.01 71.18 33.34
N LYS A 729 -32.72 71.27 33.69
CA LYS A 729 -32.01 72.56 33.75
C LYS A 729 -32.08 73.31 32.42
N GLN A 730 -31.90 72.63 31.29
CA GLN A 730 -32.06 73.23 29.96
C GLN A 730 -33.50 73.73 29.70
N GLN A 731 -34.52 72.93 30.01
CA GLN A 731 -35.93 73.34 29.85
C GLN A 731 -36.33 74.48 30.80
N LEU A 732 -35.79 74.53 32.01
CA LEU A 732 -36.07 75.57 33.00
C LEU A 732 -35.50 76.94 32.57
N VAL A 733 -34.43 76.98 31.77
CA VAL A 733 -33.93 78.23 31.16
C VAL A 733 -34.96 78.79 30.16
N LEU A 734 -35.48 77.94 29.27
CA LEU A 734 -36.38 78.33 28.18
C LEU A 734 -37.76 78.84 28.63
N ALA A 735 -38.30 78.31 29.74
CA ALA A 735 -39.58 78.75 30.28
C ALA A 735 -39.58 80.27 30.62
N LYS A 736 -40.73 80.94 30.51
CA LYS A 736 -40.89 82.37 30.85
C LYS A 736 -41.91 82.60 31.98
N GLY A 737 -41.59 83.49 32.92
CA GLY A 737 -42.44 83.86 34.07
C GLY A 737 -41.95 83.32 35.42
N MET A 738 -41.69 84.21 36.38
CA MET A 738 -41.04 83.86 37.67
C MET A 738 -41.88 82.91 38.54
N LEU A 739 -43.17 83.19 38.70
CA LEU A 739 -44.08 82.39 39.53
C LEU A 739 -44.31 80.98 38.97
N TYR A 740 -44.32 80.84 37.64
CA TYR A 740 -44.46 79.56 36.95
C TYR A 740 -43.22 78.67 37.18
N LYS A 741 -42.01 79.23 37.05
CA LYS A 741 -40.76 78.52 37.37
C LYS A 741 -40.69 78.01 38.81
N ARG A 742 -41.26 78.74 39.79
CA ARG A 742 -41.25 78.31 41.20
C ARG A 742 -42.07 77.02 41.41
N LYS A 743 -43.27 76.92 40.85
CA LYS A 743 -44.10 75.70 40.96
C LYS A 743 -43.48 74.50 40.23
N ILE A 744 -42.98 74.69 39.01
CA ILE A 744 -42.30 73.64 38.24
C ILE A 744 -41.04 73.13 38.94
N LYS A 745 -40.23 74.03 39.52
CA LYS A 745 -39.05 73.63 40.29
C LYS A 745 -39.43 72.85 41.56
N GLN A 746 -40.55 73.20 42.20
CA GLN A 746 -41.03 72.45 43.36
C GLN A 746 -41.44 71.03 42.98
N SER A 747 -42.33 70.83 42.00
CA SER A 747 -42.79 69.48 41.61
C SER A 747 -41.66 68.62 41.04
N TYR A 748 -40.73 69.23 40.30
CA TYR A 748 -39.51 68.54 39.86
C TYR A 748 -38.65 68.09 41.05
N ASN A 749 -38.40 68.98 42.02
CA ASN A 749 -37.63 68.65 43.22
C ASN A 749 -38.33 67.59 44.07
N GLU A 750 -39.66 67.57 44.16
CA GLU A 750 -40.42 66.56 44.92
C GLU A 750 -40.22 65.16 44.31
N LEU A 751 -40.44 64.99 43.00
CA LEU A 751 -40.20 63.73 42.29
C LEU A 751 -38.71 63.32 42.32
N LYS A 752 -37.79 64.29 42.14
CA LYS A 752 -36.35 64.06 42.22
C LYS A 752 -35.92 63.57 43.61
N ASN A 753 -36.38 64.22 44.67
CA ASN A 753 -36.04 63.85 46.04
C ASN A 753 -36.59 62.46 46.41
N SER A 754 -37.74 62.05 45.86
CA SER A 754 -38.23 60.67 45.99
C SER A 754 -37.31 59.66 45.31
N ALA A 755 -36.90 59.92 44.05
CA ALA A 755 -35.95 59.07 43.34
C ALA A 755 -34.58 58.99 44.05
N GLU A 756 -34.04 60.13 44.51
CA GLU A 756 -32.78 60.18 45.27
C GLU A 756 -32.89 59.44 46.61
N ARG A 757 -34.03 59.50 47.30
CA ARG A 757 -34.28 58.72 48.51
C ARG A 757 -34.27 57.22 48.22
N CYS A 758 -35.01 56.75 47.21
CA CYS A 758 -35.03 55.33 46.84
C CYS A 758 -33.62 54.82 46.43
N ILE A 759 -32.78 55.64 45.77
CA ILE A 759 -31.37 55.32 45.48
C ILE A 759 -30.52 55.23 46.76
N GLN A 760 -30.78 56.09 47.75
CA GLN A 760 -30.08 56.09 49.04
C GLN A 760 -30.50 54.93 49.96
N THR A 761 -31.73 54.42 49.83
CA THR A 761 -32.26 53.29 50.63
C THR A 761 -32.17 51.93 49.92
N GLY A 762 -31.46 51.83 48.78
CA GLY A 762 -31.27 50.58 48.04
C GLY A 762 -32.46 50.14 47.16
N MET A 763 -33.56 50.90 47.15
CA MET A 763 -34.79 50.57 46.42
C MET A 763 -34.69 51.01 44.94
N TYR A 764 -33.69 50.49 44.22
CA TYR A 764 -33.34 50.95 42.89
C TYR A 764 -34.42 50.71 41.82
N GLU A 765 -35.25 49.66 41.97
CA GLU A 765 -36.35 49.39 41.04
C GLU A 765 -37.48 50.42 41.20
N GLU A 766 -37.83 50.80 42.44
CA GLU A 766 -38.72 51.94 42.71
C GLU A 766 -38.14 53.26 42.22
N ALA A 767 -36.82 53.47 42.39
CA ALA A 767 -36.14 54.66 41.90
C ALA A 767 -36.28 54.80 40.38
N LEU A 768 -36.16 53.69 39.62
CA LEU A 768 -36.42 53.68 38.17
C LEU A 768 -37.88 54.01 37.85
N GLY A 769 -38.84 53.60 38.69
CA GLY A 769 -40.24 54.02 38.62
C GLY A 769 -40.44 55.52 38.80
N TRP A 770 -39.86 56.11 39.85
CA TRP A 770 -39.89 57.57 40.08
C TRP A 770 -39.17 58.35 38.98
N LEU A 771 -38.06 57.83 38.47
CA LEU A 771 -37.32 58.44 37.35
C LEU A 771 -38.10 58.40 36.05
N LYS A 772 -38.95 57.40 35.81
CA LYS A 772 -39.88 57.37 34.67
C LYS A 772 -40.92 58.49 34.77
N GLN A 773 -41.51 58.71 35.96
CA GLN A 773 -42.43 59.84 36.18
C GLN A 773 -41.72 61.20 36.01
N LEU A 774 -40.46 61.30 36.46
CA LEU A 774 -39.62 62.48 36.27
C LEU A 774 -39.30 62.72 34.78
N GLU A 775 -39.06 61.66 34.01
CA GLU A 775 -38.83 61.67 32.56
C GLU A 775 -40.08 62.18 31.81
N GLU A 776 -41.26 61.63 32.11
CA GLU A 776 -42.55 62.08 31.57
C GLU A 776 -42.84 63.55 31.93
N PHE A 777 -42.54 63.98 33.16
CA PHE A 777 -42.67 65.38 33.58
C PHE A 777 -41.75 66.32 32.77
N VAL A 778 -40.45 65.98 32.63
CA VAL A 778 -39.47 66.79 31.87
C VAL A 778 -39.84 66.86 30.38
N LEU A 779 -40.36 65.77 29.80
CA LEU A 779 -40.87 65.75 28.42
C LEU A 779 -42.10 66.65 28.24
N SER A 780 -43.04 66.63 29.20
CA SER A 780 -44.24 67.51 29.17
C SER A 780 -43.88 69.00 29.28
N LEU A 781 -42.87 69.34 30.08
CA LEU A 781 -42.33 70.70 30.15
C LEU A 781 -41.66 71.10 28.83
N GLY A 782 -40.93 70.18 28.20
CA GLY A 782 -40.30 70.38 26.90
C GLY A 782 -41.31 70.62 25.76
N SER A 783 -42.44 69.90 25.73
CA SER A 783 -43.50 70.14 24.75
C SER A 783 -44.24 71.45 25.00
N ALA A 784 -44.57 71.79 26.26
CA ALA A 784 -45.17 73.07 26.64
C ALA A 784 -44.28 74.27 26.25
N ASN A 785 -42.97 74.20 26.53
CA ASN A 785 -41.99 75.20 26.13
C ASN A 785 -41.94 75.38 24.59
N ARG A 786 -41.96 74.27 23.83
CA ARG A 786 -41.98 74.31 22.35
C ARG A 786 -43.23 75.00 21.83
N ILE A 787 -44.41 74.66 22.37
CA ILE A 787 -45.69 75.30 22.00
C ILE A 787 -45.66 76.80 22.33
N GLN A 788 -45.19 77.20 23.51
CA GLN A 788 -45.06 78.62 23.88
C GLN A 788 -44.07 79.35 22.97
N SER A 789 -42.97 78.72 22.58
CA SER A 789 -41.98 79.28 21.64
C SER A 789 -42.54 79.41 20.22
N GLN A 790 -43.35 78.45 19.75
CA GLN A 790 -44.04 78.52 18.46
C GLN A 790 -45.10 79.63 18.45
N LEU A 791 -45.89 79.78 19.52
CA LEU A 791 -46.84 80.90 19.66
C LEU A 791 -46.13 82.26 19.66
N GLN A 792 -44.97 82.39 20.32
CA GLN A 792 -44.18 83.62 20.28
C GLN A 792 -43.52 83.87 18.91
N ALA A 793 -43.04 82.83 18.23
CA ALA A 793 -42.53 82.94 16.86
C ALA A 793 -43.65 83.37 15.89
N ASN A 794 -44.85 82.81 16.01
CA ASN A 794 -46.01 83.20 15.20
C ASN A 794 -46.47 84.64 15.49
N ALA A 795 -46.46 85.07 16.76
CA ALA A 795 -46.77 86.45 17.14
C ALA A 795 -45.73 87.45 16.59
N LEU A 796 -44.44 87.11 16.67
CA LEU A 796 -43.35 87.91 16.07
C LEU A 796 -43.44 87.91 14.53
N MET A 797 -43.82 86.80 13.90
CA MET A 797 -44.05 86.72 12.46
C MET A 797 -45.23 87.61 12.03
N GLN A 798 -46.34 87.59 12.77
CA GLN A 798 -47.45 88.53 12.54
C GLN A 798 -47.05 89.99 12.77
N GLN A 799 -46.19 90.27 13.76
CA GLN A 799 -45.65 91.61 13.99
C GLN A 799 -44.73 92.05 12.83
N GLN A 800 -43.87 91.16 12.32
CA GLN A 800 -43.06 91.42 11.13
C GLN A 800 -43.92 91.59 9.87
N GLN A 801 -45.00 90.82 9.70
CA GLN A 801 -45.97 91.01 8.61
C GLN A 801 -46.68 92.36 8.72
N ARG A 802 -47.04 92.83 9.93
CA ARG A 802 -47.58 94.18 10.15
C ARG A 802 -46.56 95.29 9.84
N ILE A 803 -45.28 95.08 10.18
CA ILE A 803 -44.17 96.00 9.85
C ILE A 803 -43.90 96.01 8.34
N GLN A 804 -43.98 94.87 7.65
CA GLN A 804 -43.88 94.77 6.19
C GLN A 804 -45.08 95.43 5.50
N ALA A 805 -46.29 95.26 6.01
CA ALA A 805 -47.50 95.91 5.50
C ALA A 805 -47.47 97.44 5.68
N THR A 806 -46.89 97.96 6.76
CA THR A 806 -46.62 99.41 6.87
C THR A 806 -45.51 99.86 5.92
N ARG A 807 -44.50 99.02 5.67
CA ARG A 807 -43.45 99.29 4.67
C ARG A 807 -43.99 99.34 3.25
N THR A 808 -44.92 98.46 2.85
CA THR A 808 -45.53 98.50 1.51
C THR A 808 -46.45 99.70 1.33
N VAL A 809 -47.18 100.13 2.37
CA VAL A 809 -47.94 101.40 2.34
C VAL A 809 -47.02 102.59 2.09
N VAL A 810 -45.85 102.66 2.75
CA VAL A 810 -44.86 103.72 2.49
C VAL A 810 -44.28 103.64 1.07
N TYR A 811 -43.96 102.44 0.57
CA TYR A 811 -43.44 102.26 -0.80
C TYR A 811 -44.45 102.69 -1.89
N HIS A 812 -45.75 102.50 -1.67
CA HIS A 812 -46.78 102.96 -2.62
C HIS A 812 -47.04 104.48 -2.60
N GLN A 813 -46.39 105.22 -1.69
CA GLN A 813 -46.59 106.66 -1.53
C GLN A 813 -45.44 107.51 -2.11
N THR A 814 -44.33 106.91 -2.56
CA THR A 814 -43.16 107.60 -3.11
C THR A 814 -42.75 107.16 -4.52
N THR A 815 -43.51 106.28 -5.19
CA THR A 815 -43.25 105.84 -6.58
C THR A 815 -44.47 106.01 -7.48
N ASN A 816 -45.13 107.17 -7.39
CA ASN A 816 -46.22 107.60 -8.29
C ASN A 816 -45.93 108.96 -8.97
N GLU A 817 -44.77 109.60 -8.69
CA GLU A 817 -44.48 110.98 -9.15
C GLU A 817 -43.56 111.10 -10.39
N GLU A 818 -42.82 110.07 -10.80
CA GLU A 818 -42.08 110.08 -12.07
C GLU A 818 -42.64 109.07 -13.08
N ARG A 819 -43.39 109.60 -14.05
CA ARG A 819 -44.04 108.86 -15.14
C ARG A 819 -43.79 109.57 -16.47
N GLU A 820 -42.54 109.59 -16.95
CA GLU A 820 -42.26 110.09 -18.30
C GLU A 820 -41.03 109.47 -19.00
N GLU A 821 -40.93 109.73 -20.31
CA GLU A 821 -39.80 109.44 -21.22
C GLU A 821 -39.41 107.96 -21.56
N ARG A 822 -39.92 107.54 -22.75
CA ARG A 822 -39.19 106.83 -23.84
C ARG A 822 -39.11 105.28 -23.88
N PRO A 823 -38.82 104.67 -25.08
CA PRO A 823 -39.46 103.40 -25.47
C PRO A 823 -38.55 102.15 -25.56
N ARG A 824 -39.21 101.00 -25.82
CA ARG A 824 -38.71 99.62 -25.93
C ARG A 824 -37.56 99.43 -26.95
N PRO A 825 -36.65 98.47 -26.69
CA PRO A 825 -36.72 97.21 -27.47
C PRO A 825 -36.59 95.90 -26.63
N LYS A 826 -36.51 94.75 -27.32
CA LYS A 826 -36.35 93.36 -26.82
C LYS A 826 -34.91 92.85 -27.12
N PRO A 827 -34.55 91.56 -26.88
CA PRO A 827 -34.56 90.70 -25.68
C PRO A 827 -33.09 90.36 -25.25
N PRO A 828 -32.78 89.40 -24.31
CA PRO A 828 -32.68 87.97 -24.67
C PRO A 828 -32.89 86.94 -23.52
N LYS A 829 -32.75 85.64 -23.86
CA LYS A 829 -32.35 84.50 -23.00
C LYS A 829 -31.14 83.81 -23.69
N PRO A 830 -30.48 82.79 -23.10
CA PRO A 830 -29.87 82.66 -21.77
C PRO A 830 -28.37 82.32 -21.90
N LYS A 831 -27.64 82.06 -20.78
CA LYS A 831 -26.73 80.89 -20.57
C LYS A 831 -25.64 81.10 -19.49
N SER A 832 -25.25 79.97 -18.89
CA SER A 832 -23.91 79.54 -18.44
C SER A 832 -23.04 80.39 -17.49
N SER A 833 -22.41 79.64 -16.56
CA SER A 833 -21.04 79.80 -16.04
C SER A 833 -20.66 81.05 -15.23
N SER A 834 -19.76 80.97 -14.24
CA SER A 834 -19.24 79.83 -13.46
C SER A 834 -18.30 80.39 -12.38
N SER A 835 -17.90 79.54 -11.42
CA SER A 835 -16.61 79.67 -10.71
C SER A 835 -16.50 80.85 -9.73
N TRP A 836 -15.57 80.88 -8.78
CA TRP A 836 -14.93 79.81 -7.98
C TRP A 836 -14.14 80.51 -6.86
N PHE A 837 -13.89 79.77 -5.78
CA PHE A 837 -12.74 79.99 -4.89
C PHE A 837 -12.78 81.33 -4.09
N SER A 838 -12.06 81.49 -2.96
CA SER A 838 -11.43 80.48 -2.09
C SER A 838 -11.08 81.10 -0.73
N SER A 839 -10.71 80.24 0.22
CA SER A 839 -9.72 80.55 1.27
C SER A 839 -10.20 81.46 2.44
N ASN A 840 -9.58 81.44 3.63
CA ASN A 840 -8.44 80.59 4.02
C ASN A 840 -8.45 80.11 5.48
N SER A 841 -7.76 78.99 5.65
CA SER A 841 -7.09 78.44 6.85
C SER A 841 -7.00 79.27 8.14
N SER A 842 -7.33 78.65 9.28
CA SER A 842 -6.44 78.44 10.44
C SER A 842 -7.21 77.59 11.49
N SER A 843 -6.77 76.41 11.97
CA SER A 843 -5.49 75.90 12.48
C SER A 843 -5.21 76.21 13.97
N SER A 844 -5.48 75.25 14.86
CA SER A 844 -4.48 74.63 15.76
C SER A 844 -5.14 73.78 16.87
N ASN A 845 -4.38 72.79 17.38
CA ASN A 845 -4.24 72.27 18.76
C ASN A 845 -5.46 72.24 19.73
N SER A 846 -5.62 71.29 20.66
CA SER A 846 -4.99 69.98 21.01
C SER A 846 -5.91 69.33 22.08
N SER A 847 -5.80 68.10 22.61
CA SER A 847 -4.66 67.22 22.88
C SER A 847 -5.13 65.81 23.34
N LYS A 848 -4.26 64.78 23.22
CA LYS A 848 -3.98 63.67 24.19
C LYS A 848 -5.19 62.96 24.88
N SER A 849 -5.52 61.69 24.59
CA SER A 849 -4.89 60.42 25.07
C SER A 849 -5.13 60.12 26.57
N SER A 850 -5.31 58.89 27.08
CA SER A 850 -5.05 57.51 26.58
C SER A 850 -6.07 56.51 27.23
N SER A 851 -5.99 55.16 27.24
CA SER A 851 -4.94 54.16 26.92
C SER A 851 -5.49 52.70 26.83
N ASN A 852 -4.98 51.93 25.84
CA ASN A 852 -4.59 50.49 25.86
C ASN A 852 -5.62 49.37 26.23
N SER A 853 -5.42 48.08 25.89
CA SER A 853 -4.21 47.34 25.44
C SER A 853 -4.42 46.26 24.34
N SER A 854 -3.30 45.86 23.72
CA SER A 854 -2.93 44.62 22.96
C SER A 854 -3.72 43.30 23.21
N SER A 855 -3.71 42.21 22.42
CA SER A 855 -2.78 41.62 21.39
C SER A 855 -3.43 40.36 20.74
N ASN A 856 -2.97 39.66 19.67
CA ASN A 856 -2.01 39.90 18.57
C ASN A 856 -2.13 38.85 17.41
N SER A 857 -2.00 39.30 16.16
CA SER A 857 -1.15 38.77 15.05
C SER A 857 -1.17 37.30 14.56
N SER A 858 -1.69 37.10 13.33
CA SER A 858 -1.21 36.14 12.32
C SER A 858 -1.76 36.53 10.93
N GLY A 859 -1.10 36.36 9.78
CA GLY A 859 0.23 35.83 9.48
C GLY A 859 0.22 35.20 8.08
N GLY A 860 1.15 35.55 7.18
CA GLY A 860 1.10 35.00 5.82
C GLY A 860 2.34 35.27 4.96
N SER A 861 2.62 34.34 4.04
CA SER A 861 3.60 34.47 2.96
C SER A 861 3.46 33.32 1.95
N ASN A 862 3.59 33.61 0.66
CA ASN A 862 3.91 32.60 -0.36
C ASN A 862 5.41 32.26 -0.30
N TRP A 863 5.82 31.08 -0.80
CA TRP A 863 6.71 30.97 -1.97
C TRP A 863 6.83 29.50 -2.42
N SER A 864 7.47 29.28 -3.57
CA SER A 864 7.51 28.01 -4.30
C SER A 864 8.78 27.19 -4.06
N SER A 865 8.65 25.86 -4.18
CA SER A 865 9.78 24.98 -4.52
C SER A 865 9.28 23.70 -5.18
N SER A 866 9.73 23.41 -6.40
CA SER A 866 9.49 22.13 -7.08
C SER A 866 10.48 21.07 -6.56
N SER A 867 9.96 20.04 -5.87
CA SER A 867 10.75 18.90 -5.39
C SER A 867 10.40 17.63 -6.15
N SER A 868 11.42 16.93 -6.66
CA SER A 868 11.29 15.59 -7.27
C SER A 868 10.64 14.60 -6.31
N SER A 869 9.69 13.79 -6.78
CA SER A 869 9.06 12.74 -5.98
C SER A 869 10.07 11.67 -5.55
N LYS A 870 10.39 11.66 -4.26
CA LYS A 870 11.09 10.58 -3.57
C LYS A 870 10.04 9.58 -3.08
N ASN A 871 9.81 8.50 -3.84
CA ASN A 871 9.12 7.32 -3.30
C ASN A 871 10.01 6.68 -2.22
N SER A 872 9.39 6.16 -1.17
CA SER A 872 10.08 5.27 -0.23
C SER A 872 10.20 3.89 -0.85
N SER A 873 11.40 3.31 -0.79
CA SER A 873 11.67 1.95 -1.25
C SER A 873 12.68 1.24 -0.35
N GLY A 874 12.36 0.00 -0.03
CA GLY A 874 13.12 -0.93 0.77
C GLY A 874 12.75 -2.34 0.35
N GLY A 875 13.75 -3.21 0.27
CA GLY A 875 13.59 -4.56 -0.20
C GLY A 875 14.78 -5.44 0.19
N SER A 876 14.48 -6.69 0.51
CA SER A 876 15.40 -7.67 1.08
C SER A 876 15.34 -8.99 0.30
N SER A 877 16.18 -9.96 0.69
CA SER A 877 16.33 -11.21 -0.04
C SER A 877 16.23 -12.46 0.84
N PHE A 878 15.33 -13.38 0.47
CA PHE A 878 15.04 -14.61 1.22
C PHE A 878 15.81 -15.82 0.65
N GLY A 879 17.14 -15.81 0.78
CA GLY A 879 18.01 -16.87 0.25
C GLY A 879 19.18 -17.23 1.17
N GLY A 880 18.96 -18.13 2.13
CA GLY A 880 20.02 -18.64 3.01
C GLY A 880 20.51 -20.03 2.62
N SER A 881 21.81 -20.19 2.39
CA SER A 881 22.50 -21.48 2.43
C SER A 881 23.56 -21.46 3.53
N SER A 882 23.20 -21.97 4.71
CA SER A 882 24.03 -21.92 5.91
C SER A 882 25.03 -23.07 5.95
N ASN A 883 26.32 -22.79 5.71
CA ASN A 883 27.38 -23.70 6.14
C ASN A 883 28.70 -22.96 6.41
N LYS A 884 28.90 -22.58 7.68
CA LYS A 884 30.21 -22.26 8.26
C LYS A 884 30.13 -22.18 9.78
N SER A 885 30.95 -22.98 10.45
CA SER A 885 31.32 -22.77 11.85
C SER A 885 32.27 -21.57 11.97
N SER A 886 32.40 -21.02 13.18
CA SER A 886 33.51 -20.14 13.52
C SER A 886 34.10 -20.53 14.88
N SER A 887 35.43 -20.43 14.96
CA SER A 887 36.22 -20.57 16.19
C SER A 887 37.01 -19.29 16.41
N GLY A 888 37.29 -18.96 17.67
CA GLY A 888 37.79 -17.64 18.06
C GLY A 888 39.27 -17.38 17.75
N GLY A 889 39.64 -16.10 17.75
CA GLY A 889 41.02 -15.62 17.65
C GLY A 889 41.06 -14.11 17.91
N SER A 890 42.09 -13.62 18.60
CA SER A 890 42.20 -12.21 19.01
C SER A 890 43.54 -11.59 18.58
N SER A 891 43.56 -10.29 18.30
CA SER A 891 44.53 -9.32 18.88
C SER A 891 44.62 -7.96 18.17
N PHE A 892 44.91 -6.94 18.99
CA PHE A 892 45.56 -5.65 18.75
C PHE A 892 46.05 -5.25 17.33
N SER A 893 45.74 -4.02 16.90
CA SER A 893 46.70 -2.88 16.97
C SER A 893 46.09 -1.56 16.44
N SER A 894 46.84 -0.46 16.51
CA SER A 894 46.34 0.92 16.33
C SER A 894 47.15 1.74 15.32
N ASN A 895 46.49 2.59 14.50
CA ASN A 895 46.95 3.99 14.34
C ASN A 895 45.92 4.96 13.70
N ASN A 896 46.22 6.25 13.79
CA ASN A 896 45.47 7.39 13.25
C ASN A 896 45.45 7.46 11.71
N ASN A 897 44.36 8.01 11.13
CA ASN A 897 44.46 9.31 10.46
C ASN A 897 43.12 10.07 10.37
N LYS A 898 43.17 11.39 10.15
CA LYS A 898 42.01 12.24 9.83
C LYS A 898 41.87 12.41 8.31
N ASN A 899 40.64 12.48 7.79
CA ASN A 899 40.33 13.50 6.77
C ASN A 899 38.82 13.78 6.64
N ASN A 900 38.50 15.01 6.20
CA ASN A 900 37.14 15.38 5.78
C ASN A 900 36.90 14.95 4.33
N GLY A 901 35.69 14.48 4.03
CA GLY A 901 35.28 14.20 2.66
C GLY A 901 33.82 13.78 2.55
N GLY A 902 32.93 14.72 2.20
CA GLY A 902 31.55 14.39 1.89
C GLY A 902 31.44 13.74 0.51
N GLY A 903 30.89 12.52 0.44
CA GLY A 903 30.70 11.78 -0.81
C GLY A 903 29.57 10.76 -0.69
N ASN A 904 28.83 10.55 -1.78
CA ASN A 904 27.77 9.55 -1.83
C ASN A 904 28.38 8.15 -1.79
N SER A 905 28.00 7.32 -0.81
CA SER A 905 28.38 5.91 -0.76
C SER A 905 27.32 5.05 -1.43
N SER A 906 27.71 4.34 -2.50
CA SER A 906 26.96 3.21 -3.05
C SER A 906 27.54 1.92 -2.49
N GLY A 907 27.11 1.54 -1.29
CA GLY A 907 27.49 0.27 -0.67
C GLY A 907 26.71 -0.89 -1.29
N GLY A 908 27.43 -1.81 -1.93
CA GLY A 908 26.92 -3.13 -2.28
C GLY A 908 27.70 -4.19 -1.51
N SER A 909 27.05 -4.89 -0.60
CA SER A 909 27.59 -6.06 0.08
C SER A 909 27.38 -7.31 -0.76
N ASN A 910 28.47 -8.04 -1.02
CA ASN A 910 28.38 -9.45 -1.42
C ASN A 910 28.28 -10.32 -0.14
N TRP A 911 27.62 -11.46 -0.27
CA TRP A 911 27.76 -12.61 0.63
C TRP A 911 28.97 -13.47 0.23
#